data_AF-A0A2V5VEK9-F1
#
_entry.id   AF-A0A2V5VEK9-F1
#
_cell.length_a   1.000
_cell.length_b   1.000
_cell.length_c   1.000
_cell.angle_alpha   90.00
_cell.angle_beta   90.00
_cell.angle_gamma   90.00
#
_symmetry.space_group_name_H-M   'P 1'
#
loop_
_entity.id
_entity.type
_entity.pdbx_description
1 polymer ?
#
loop_
_entity_poly.entity_id
_entity_poly.type
_entity_poly.pdbx_seq_one_letter_code
_entity_poly.pdbx_strand_id
1 'polypeptide(L)'
;MPDDDAFLGATSFNKIHAPGNGPFDDDTLQREQTFYWMARQLGVPWNYRRYVNMYINGAARVNVNGTGLMEDTQVPDGDVIKEHFPTDKDGDLFKLQPWFEFDANGKGFSNNSWCMLNEYLTTGGAKKMARYRWNYLVRRNQFGANNYTNVYNLVDAANNPANSPAFISSMENLFDTEEWLRAFAASHSVGDWDHVGTQNAQNMYAYKPTQGKWTLLPWDCNIVLGNGSWDPGQNLFSYTGGDQGMANIYNTPVYARALWRAYKEIATSIMDPTRIDPVMDAKYASFVADGINVNSPSAVEGWITSARSSILSQLATASANAAFTVNAPGSFSTNQNEITISGTAPVEVKTIMVNGIAYPITWNDIITWNLKLALSTGVNTLAIQGYDIHGNVVTNAARTVTINYTGTAESPQGHVIINEIMFNPVLPGASFIEIYNTSTINAFDLSGYRLNGIGFVFPGGSIIQPNGFLVVASDAAGFAAAYGNSIPLAGVFNGKLSNGGETLKLIKPGVAPAQDTVVNEVTYDSAPPWPTAANGFGPSLQLIDPTQDNNRVANWAAVTTNAPTGPQWQYVTLTGIATKSALLIGMTTAGDVYIDDLKLVAGTVPEAGPNYLQNGDFESPLSGTWNVSTNVANSAISTTVKHSGNASLHVIATSGGPTITQAIWQNSATLVTNATYTLSYWYLPSTNGSSLLIRLSGSSPNSGHIYSLQNFQPQPSTSSMFTPGAMNSVRATG
;
A
#
# COMPACT_ATOMS: atom_id res chain seq x y z
N MET A 1 -37.72 17.33 -13.05
CA MET A 1 -39.10 17.39 -12.57
C MET A 1 -39.05 17.40 -11.06
N PRO A 2 -39.95 18.12 -10.38
CA PRO A 2 -40.08 18.07 -8.93
C PRO A 2 -40.32 16.63 -8.44
N ASP A 3 -39.89 16.29 -7.22
CA ASP A 3 -40.09 14.95 -6.63
C ASP A 3 -41.60 14.60 -6.51
N ASP A 4 -42.47 15.61 -6.42
CA ASP A 4 -43.93 15.49 -6.35
C ASP A 4 -44.64 15.46 -7.72
N ASP A 5 -43.89 15.58 -8.83
CA ASP A 5 -44.41 15.52 -10.21
C ASP A 5 -43.48 14.71 -11.11
N ALA A 6 -43.21 13.47 -10.70
CA ALA A 6 -42.35 12.55 -11.44
C ALA A 6 -43.05 12.05 -12.71
N PHE A 7 -42.41 12.24 -13.88
CA PHE A 7 -42.89 11.61 -15.11
C PHE A 7 -42.50 10.15 -15.07
N LEU A 8 -43.51 9.28 -15.12
CA LEU A 8 -43.27 7.85 -15.25
C LEU A 8 -42.45 7.28 -14.05
N GLY A 9 -42.45 7.98 -12.90
CA GLY A 9 -41.72 7.61 -11.69
C GLY A 9 -40.29 8.15 -11.60
N ALA A 10 -39.83 8.92 -12.59
CA ALA A 10 -38.52 9.56 -12.61
C ALA A 10 -38.64 11.09 -12.46
N THR A 11 -37.67 11.68 -11.77
CA THR A 11 -37.53 13.14 -11.61
C THR A 11 -36.71 13.75 -12.75
N SER A 12 -36.15 12.91 -13.63
CA SER A 12 -35.54 13.30 -14.90
C SER A 12 -36.25 12.63 -16.07
N PHE A 13 -36.02 13.15 -17.29
CA PHE A 13 -36.53 12.49 -18.49
C PHE A 13 -35.58 11.37 -18.90
N ASN A 14 -36.04 10.13 -18.79
CA ASN A 14 -35.35 8.93 -19.24
C ASN A 14 -35.08 8.94 -20.76
N LYS A 15 -34.16 8.09 -21.22
CA LYS A 15 -33.90 7.92 -22.66
C LYS A 15 -35.03 7.09 -23.26
N ILE A 16 -35.84 7.72 -24.12
CA ILE A 16 -36.80 7.03 -24.98
C ILE A 16 -36.15 6.68 -26.32
N HIS A 17 -36.02 5.39 -26.65
CA HIS A 17 -35.38 4.95 -27.90
C HIS A 17 -35.95 3.64 -28.43
N ALA A 18 -35.72 3.34 -29.71
CA ALA A 18 -36.03 2.03 -30.27
C ALA A 18 -34.94 1.02 -29.87
N PRO A 19 -35.28 -0.22 -29.49
CA PRO A 19 -34.31 -1.28 -29.21
C PRO A 19 -33.36 -1.51 -30.38
N GLY A 20 -32.07 -1.71 -30.05
CA GLY A 20 -31.01 -1.90 -31.04
C GLY A 20 -29.94 -0.82 -31.03
N ASN A 21 -28.88 -1.05 -31.80
CA ASN A 21 -27.81 -0.07 -32.04
C ASN A 21 -28.29 0.99 -33.04
N GLY A 22 -28.86 0.53 -34.14
CA GLY A 22 -29.74 1.28 -35.00
C GLY A 22 -31.21 1.18 -34.55
N PRO A 23 -32.07 2.14 -34.95
CA PRO A 23 -33.48 2.08 -34.60
C PRO A 23 -34.15 0.80 -35.13
N PHE A 24 -34.65 -0.02 -34.21
CA PHE A 24 -35.37 -1.27 -34.50
C PHE A 24 -34.52 -2.38 -35.16
N ASP A 25 -33.20 -2.38 -34.94
CA ASP A 25 -32.33 -3.46 -35.43
C ASP A 25 -32.22 -4.68 -34.49
N ASP A 26 -32.76 -4.58 -33.26
CA ASP A 26 -33.04 -5.73 -32.42
C ASP A 26 -34.36 -6.39 -32.84
N ASP A 27 -34.27 -7.43 -33.66
CA ASP A 27 -35.42 -8.16 -34.19
C ASP A 27 -36.27 -8.90 -33.14
N THR A 28 -35.77 -9.02 -31.91
CA THR A 28 -36.50 -9.62 -30.78
C THR A 28 -37.03 -8.59 -29.78
N LEU A 29 -36.53 -7.35 -29.85
CA LEU A 29 -36.67 -6.27 -28.87
C LEU A 29 -36.14 -6.60 -27.46
N GLN A 30 -35.39 -7.70 -27.28
CA GLN A 30 -35.09 -8.25 -25.95
C GLN A 30 -33.62 -8.19 -25.55
N ARG A 31 -32.67 -8.03 -26.49
CA ARG A 31 -31.24 -8.31 -26.24
C ARG A 31 -30.65 -7.45 -25.12
N GLU A 32 -30.87 -6.14 -25.18
CA GLU A 32 -30.36 -5.24 -24.15
C GLU A 32 -31.05 -5.45 -22.79
N GLN A 33 -32.37 -5.70 -22.77
CA GLN A 33 -33.03 -6.05 -21.50
C GLN A 33 -32.56 -7.39 -20.94
N THR A 34 -32.18 -8.36 -21.79
CA THR A 34 -31.56 -9.60 -21.36
C THR A 34 -30.22 -9.33 -20.69
N PHE A 35 -29.37 -8.45 -21.26
CA PHE A 35 -28.14 -8.02 -20.59
C PHE A 35 -28.41 -7.44 -19.20
N TYR A 36 -29.35 -6.48 -19.06
CA TYR A 36 -29.62 -5.88 -17.75
C TYR A 36 -30.28 -6.84 -16.76
N TRP A 37 -31.06 -7.81 -17.25
CA TRP A 37 -31.53 -8.91 -16.41
C TRP A 37 -30.34 -9.73 -15.87
N MET A 38 -29.37 -10.07 -16.72
CA MET A 38 -28.15 -10.78 -16.31
C MET A 38 -27.31 -9.95 -15.32
N ALA A 39 -27.10 -8.66 -15.59
CA ALA A 39 -26.39 -7.75 -14.69
C ALA A 39 -27.05 -7.69 -13.30
N ARG A 40 -28.39 -7.61 -13.27
CA ARG A 40 -29.17 -7.67 -12.02
C ARG A 40 -29.00 -9.00 -11.29
N GLN A 41 -28.99 -10.14 -11.99
CA GLN A 41 -28.75 -11.44 -11.37
C GLN A 41 -27.34 -11.54 -10.76
N LEU A 42 -26.36 -10.87 -11.36
CA LEU A 42 -24.96 -10.85 -10.94
C LEU A 42 -24.68 -9.87 -9.79
N GLY A 43 -25.65 -9.03 -9.43
CA GLY A 43 -25.51 -7.98 -8.42
C GLY A 43 -24.74 -6.74 -8.91
N VAL A 44 -24.61 -6.56 -10.23
CA VAL A 44 -24.05 -5.33 -10.83
C VAL A 44 -25.15 -4.28 -10.91
N PRO A 45 -24.85 -2.98 -10.67
CA PRO A 45 -25.81 -1.92 -10.91
C PRO A 45 -26.41 -2.00 -12.31
N TRP A 46 -27.71 -1.80 -12.41
CA TRP A 46 -28.46 -1.98 -13.65
C TRP A 46 -29.47 -0.85 -13.78
N ASN A 47 -29.75 -0.47 -15.02
CA ASN A 47 -30.75 0.55 -15.32
C ASN A 47 -32.09 -0.12 -15.56
N TYR A 48 -33.14 0.35 -14.88
CA TYR A 48 -34.50 -0.08 -15.15
C TYR A 48 -34.95 0.37 -16.54
N ARG A 49 -35.65 -0.53 -17.23
CA ARG A 49 -36.12 -0.35 -18.62
C ARG A 49 -37.52 -0.95 -18.72
N ARG A 50 -38.39 -0.31 -19.50
CA ARG A 50 -39.70 -0.86 -19.87
C ARG A 50 -40.06 -0.48 -21.29
N TYR A 51 -40.94 -1.26 -21.91
CA TYR A 51 -41.47 -0.93 -23.21
C TYR A 51 -42.55 0.15 -23.12
N VAL A 52 -42.58 1.03 -24.12
CA VAL A 52 -43.58 2.09 -24.29
C VAL A 52 -44.03 2.16 -25.75
N ASN A 53 -45.33 2.38 -25.94
CA ASN A 53 -45.89 2.78 -27.22
C ASN A 53 -45.76 4.29 -27.35
N MET A 54 -44.85 4.75 -28.21
CA MET A 54 -44.64 6.19 -28.42
C MET A 54 -45.39 6.68 -29.66
N TYR A 55 -46.15 7.76 -29.50
CA TYR A 55 -46.80 8.47 -30.60
C TYR A 55 -46.23 9.89 -30.71
N ILE A 56 -45.93 10.32 -31.94
CA ILE A 56 -45.56 11.71 -32.25
C ILE A 56 -46.56 12.23 -33.26
N ASN A 57 -47.29 13.29 -32.90
CA ASN A 57 -48.34 13.89 -33.74
C ASN A 57 -49.40 12.87 -34.22
N GLY A 58 -49.76 11.92 -33.36
CA GLY A 58 -50.72 10.85 -33.68
C GLY A 58 -50.14 9.67 -34.46
N ALA A 59 -48.90 9.75 -34.93
CA ALA A 59 -48.22 8.65 -35.63
C ALA A 59 -47.42 7.78 -34.64
N ALA A 60 -47.66 6.48 -34.64
CA ALA A 60 -46.89 5.52 -33.86
C ALA A 60 -45.42 5.47 -34.32
N ARG A 61 -44.48 5.36 -33.38
CA ARG A 61 -43.06 5.16 -33.65
C ARG A 61 -42.77 3.67 -33.71
N VAL A 62 -42.79 3.14 -34.94
CA VAL A 62 -42.61 1.72 -35.27
C VAL A 62 -41.60 1.57 -36.40
N ASN A 63 -41.15 0.35 -36.66
CA ASN A 63 -40.28 0.04 -37.80
C ASN A 63 -41.03 0.19 -39.13
N VAL A 64 -40.32 -0.03 -40.25
CA VAL A 64 -40.87 0.09 -41.62
C VAL A 64 -42.02 -0.87 -41.93
N ASN A 65 -42.17 -1.95 -41.16
CA ASN A 65 -43.26 -2.92 -41.30
C ASN A 65 -44.47 -2.58 -40.42
N GLY A 66 -44.46 -1.41 -39.77
CA GLY A 66 -45.55 -0.96 -38.91
C GLY A 66 -45.55 -1.61 -37.53
N THR A 67 -44.48 -2.32 -37.14
CA THR A 67 -44.39 -3.04 -35.86
C THR A 67 -43.21 -2.55 -35.03
N GLY A 68 -43.34 -2.54 -33.70
CA GLY A 68 -42.23 -2.20 -32.81
C GLY A 68 -42.67 -1.49 -31.53
N LEU A 69 -41.84 -1.62 -30.50
CA LEU A 69 -41.96 -0.89 -29.24
C LEU A 69 -40.73 0.00 -29.08
N MET A 70 -40.89 1.08 -28.32
CA MET A 70 -39.77 1.89 -27.85
C MET A 70 -39.50 1.53 -26.39
N GLU A 71 -38.36 1.93 -25.85
CA GLU A 71 -37.98 1.71 -24.47
C GLU A 71 -37.85 3.02 -23.72
N ASP A 72 -38.46 3.07 -22.54
CA ASP A 72 -38.21 4.04 -21.49
C ASP A 72 -37.14 3.49 -20.56
N THR A 73 -35.93 4.05 -20.66
CA THR A 73 -34.73 3.52 -19.99
C THR A 73 -34.12 4.56 -19.07
N GLN A 74 -33.95 4.19 -17.79
CA GLN A 74 -33.22 4.99 -16.80
C GLN A 74 -31.84 5.34 -17.31
N VAL A 75 -31.44 6.60 -17.19
CA VAL A 75 -30.07 7.06 -17.47
C VAL A 75 -29.35 7.20 -16.14
N PRO A 76 -28.11 6.71 -15.97
CA PRO A 76 -27.33 6.98 -14.78
C PRO A 76 -27.23 8.48 -14.48
N ASP A 77 -27.98 8.91 -13.47
CA ASP A 77 -28.15 10.30 -13.06
C ASP A 77 -28.48 10.39 -11.56
N GLY A 78 -29.04 11.53 -11.12
CA GLY A 78 -29.39 11.73 -9.72
C GLY A 78 -30.35 10.68 -9.14
N ASP A 79 -31.28 10.14 -9.94
CA ASP A 79 -32.26 9.15 -9.44
C ASP A 79 -31.64 7.76 -9.35
N VAL A 80 -30.84 7.36 -10.34
CA VAL A 80 -30.08 6.10 -10.27
C VAL A 80 -29.10 6.13 -9.09
N ILE A 81 -28.45 7.27 -8.82
CA ILE A 81 -27.57 7.40 -7.65
C ILE A 81 -28.36 7.32 -6.33
N LYS A 82 -29.54 7.94 -6.23
CA LYS A 82 -30.40 7.77 -5.03
C LYS A 82 -30.82 6.32 -4.83
N GLU A 83 -31.09 5.59 -5.91
CA GLU A 83 -31.52 4.19 -5.88
C GLU A 83 -30.40 3.26 -5.38
N HIS A 84 -29.20 3.36 -5.97
CA HIS A 84 -28.08 2.46 -5.66
C HIS A 84 -27.21 2.93 -4.48
N PHE A 85 -27.22 4.23 -4.15
CA PHE A 85 -26.42 4.83 -3.09
C PHE A 85 -27.26 5.75 -2.17
N PRO A 86 -28.32 5.24 -1.52
CA PRO A 86 -29.30 6.06 -0.81
C PRO A 86 -28.71 6.85 0.37
N THR A 87 -27.60 6.38 0.96
CA THR A 87 -26.93 6.99 2.13
C THR A 87 -25.70 7.81 1.77
N ASP A 88 -25.22 7.76 0.52
CA ASP A 88 -24.03 8.47 0.05
C ASP A 88 -24.23 8.91 -1.40
N LYS A 89 -25.25 9.74 -1.59
CA LYS A 89 -25.68 10.23 -2.90
C LYS A 89 -24.90 11.44 -3.37
N ASP A 90 -24.00 12.00 -2.55
CA ASP A 90 -23.38 13.29 -2.87
C ASP A 90 -22.06 13.18 -3.62
N GLY A 91 -21.61 11.97 -3.97
CA GLY A 91 -20.36 11.73 -4.70
C GLY A 91 -20.29 12.27 -6.13
N ASP A 92 -19.21 11.91 -6.81
CA ASP A 92 -18.93 12.34 -8.18
C ASP A 92 -19.44 11.31 -9.20
N LEU A 93 -20.19 11.76 -10.21
CA LEU A 93 -20.70 10.92 -11.30
C LEU A 93 -20.09 11.36 -12.64
N PHE A 94 -19.48 10.41 -13.33
CA PHE A 94 -18.87 10.62 -14.64
C PHE A 94 -19.51 9.72 -15.69
N LYS A 95 -19.73 10.26 -16.89
CA LYS A 95 -19.94 9.45 -18.09
C LYS A 95 -18.56 9.09 -18.66
N LEU A 96 -18.29 7.80 -18.78
CA LEU A 96 -17.09 7.27 -19.40
C LEU A 96 -17.34 7.08 -20.91
N GLN A 97 -16.58 7.80 -21.73
CA GLN A 97 -16.78 7.82 -23.18
C GLN A 97 -15.50 8.21 -23.93
N PRO A 98 -15.39 7.99 -25.25
CA PRO A 98 -14.24 8.42 -26.03
C PRO A 98 -14.27 9.93 -26.29
N TRP A 99 -13.12 10.42 -26.70
CA TRP A 99 -12.98 11.75 -27.25
C TRP A 99 -13.27 11.72 -28.76
N PHE A 100 -14.49 12.06 -29.13
CA PHE A 100 -14.87 12.27 -30.52
C PHE A 100 -14.69 13.74 -30.93
N GLU A 101 -14.09 13.96 -32.08
CA GLU A 101 -14.09 15.27 -32.76
C GLU A 101 -15.00 15.20 -33.97
N PHE A 102 -15.93 16.14 -34.09
CA PHE A 102 -16.86 16.22 -35.20
C PHE A 102 -16.27 17.05 -36.34
N ASP A 103 -16.59 16.67 -37.57
CA ASP A 103 -16.26 17.50 -38.72
C ASP A 103 -17.08 18.80 -38.73
N ALA A 104 -16.64 19.78 -39.53
CA ALA A 104 -17.26 21.10 -39.56
C ALA A 104 -18.74 21.11 -40.01
N ASN A 105 -19.21 20.03 -40.64
CA ASN A 105 -20.59 19.90 -41.11
C ASN A 105 -21.47 19.08 -40.14
N GLY A 106 -20.89 18.51 -39.08
CA GLY A 106 -21.58 17.75 -38.04
C GLY A 106 -22.10 16.39 -38.49
N LYS A 107 -21.63 15.85 -39.62
CA LYS A 107 -22.08 14.56 -40.16
C LYS A 107 -21.04 13.45 -40.00
N GLY A 108 -19.78 13.82 -39.82
CA GLY A 108 -18.69 12.90 -39.53
C GLY A 108 -18.13 13.11 -38.13
N PHE A 109 -17.54 12.06 -37.56
CA PHE A 109 -16.75 12.15 -36.35
C PHE A 109 -15.53 11.23 -36.42
N SER A 110 -14.48 11.60 -35.70
CA SER A 110 -13.27 10.81 -35.54
C SER A 110 -13.03 10.54 -34.07
N ASN A 111 -12.74 9.28 -33.73
CA ASN A 111 -12.25 8.95 -32.40
C ASN A 111 -10.78 9.37 -32.27
N ASN A 112 -10.51 10.32 -31.39
CA ASN A 112 -9.15 10.73 -31.07
C ASN A 112 -8.55 9.89 -29.95
N SER A 113 -9.37 9.42 -29.00
CA SER A 113 -8.89 8.56 -27.93
C SER A 113 -10.02 7.94 -27.08
N TRP A 114 -9.85 6.66 -26.74
CA TRP A 114 -10.72 5.92 -25.83
C TRP A 114 -10.62 6.40 -24.37
N CYS A 115 -11.60 6.02 -23.53
CA CYS A 115 -11.61 6.32 -22.10
C CYS A 115 -10.69 5.37 -21.32
N MET A 116 -9.38 5.60 -21.43
CA MET A 116 -8.36 4.73 -20.82
C MET A 116 -8.03 5.12 -19.37
N LEU A 117 -7.39 4.21 -18.64
CA LEU A 117 -6.79 4.45 -17.32
C LEU A 117 -5.34 4.96 -17.40
N ASN A 118 -4.93 5.56 -18.52
CA ASN A 118 -3.55 6.02 -18.74
C ASN A 118 -3.22 7.36 -18.07
N GLU A 119 -1.93 7.55 -17.81
CA GLU A 119 -1.38 8.85 -17.41
C GLU A 119 -1.22 9.80 -18.60
N TYR A 120 -1.83 10.98 -18.50
CA TYR A 120 -1.66 12.06 -19.47
C TYR A 120 -1.04 13.27 -18.79
N LEU A 121 0.26 13.47 -18.98
CA LEU A 121 1.05 14.46 -18.23
C LEU A 121 1.50 15.65 -19.09
N THR A 122 1.39 16.86 -18.55
CA THR A 122 2.05 18.06 -19.07
C THR A 122 3.57 17.88 -19.08
N THR A 123 4.30 18.73 -19.78
CA THR A 123 5.77 18.73 -19.76
C THR A 123 6.34 18.88 -18.34
N GLY A 124 5.61 19.51 -17.42
CA GLY A 124 5.97 19.66 -16.01
C GLY A 124 5.51 18.51 -15.10
N GLY A 125 5.00 17.40 -15.64
CA GLY A 125 4.59 16.22 -14.87
C GLY A 125 3.19 16.28 -14.25
N ALA A 126 2.46 17.40 -14.35
CA ALA A 126 1.08 17.50 -13.85
C ALA A 126 0.07 16.83 -14.79
N LYS A 127 -1.02 16.25 -14.25
CA LYS A 127 -2.11 15.66 -15.04
C LYS A 127 -2.78 16.69 -15.98
N LYS A 128 -2.97 16.34 -17.25
CA LYS A 128 -3.63 17.17 -18.27
C LYS A 128 -5.16 17.10 -18.12
N MET A 129 -5.75 17.92 -17.25
CA MET A 129 -7.21 17.99 -17.07
C MET A 129 -8.01 18.04 -18.38
N ALA A 130 -7.57 18.83 -19.37
CA ALA A 130 -8.24 18.93 -20.66
C ALA A 130 -8.35 17.58 -21.40
N ARG A 131 -7.37 16.69 -21.21
CA ARG A 131 -7.39 15.34 -21.80
C ARG A 131 -8.41 14.44 -21.09
N TYR A 132 -8.47 14.50 -19.76
CA TYR A 132 -9.41 13.70 -18.96
C TYR A 132 -10.86 14.16 -19.11
N ARG A 133 -11.13 15.45 -19.33
CA ARG A 133 -12.50 15.99 -19.47
C ARG A 133 -13.32 15.34 -20.57
N TRP A 134 -12.69 15.00 -21.69
CA TRP A 134 -13.37 14.36 -22.80
C TRP A 134 -13.80 12.94 -22.48
N ASN A 135 -12.98 12.23 -21.68
CA ASN A 135 -13.22 10.83 -21.36
C ASN A 135 -14.06 10.61 -20.10
N TYR A 136 -13.83 11.42 -19.08
CA TYR A 136 -14.54 11.44 -17.81
C TYR A 136 -15.43 12.68 -17.78
N LEU A 137 -16.55 12.60 -18.51
CA LEU A 137 -17.48 13.71 -18.63
C LEU A 137 -18.27 13.87 -17.34
N VAL A 138 -18.10 15.00 -16.64
CA VAL A 138 -18.79 15.28 -15.38
C VAL A 138 -20.29 15.36 -15.61
N ARG A 139 -21.04 14.51 -14.90
CA ARG A 139 -22.50 14.57 -14.79
C ARG A 139 -22.92 15.14 -13.44
N ARG A 140 -22.11 14.89 -12.40
CA ARG A 140 -22.21 15.50 -11.08
C ARG A 140 -20.83 15.57 -10.43
N ASN A 141 -20.55 16.67 -9.74
CA ASN A 141 -19.34 16.82 -8.91
C ASN A 141 -19.61 17.81 -7.77
N GLN A 142 -19.16 17.52 -6.55
CA GLN A 142 -19.39 18.40 -5.38
C GLN A 142 -18.62 19.72 -5.45
N PHE A 143 -17.42 19.70 -6.02
CA PHE A 143 -16.43 20.79 -5.92
C PHE A 143 -16.20 21.49 -7.26
N GLY A 144 -17.15 21.35 -8.19
CA GLY A 144 -17.18 22.02 -9.48
C GLY A 144 -16.72 21.17 -10.66
N ALA A 145 -17.10 21.58 -11.87
CA ALA A 145 -16.89 20.84 -13.13
C ALA A 145 -15.41 20.58 -13.51
N ASN A 146 -14.47 21.14 -12.74
CA ASN A 146 -13.03 21.05 -12.99
C ASN A 146 -12.28 20.22 -11.93
N ASN A 147 -12.98 19.68 -10.93
CA ASN A 147 -12.34 18.81 -9.94
C ASN A 147 -12.22 17.39 -10.48
N TYR A 148 -10.99 16.96 -10.78
CA TYR A 148 -10.66 15.63 -11.26
C TYR A 148 -9.78 14.83 -10.28
N THR A 149 -9.65 15.28 -9.03
CA THR A 149 -8.77 14.64 -8.03
C THR A 149 -9.07 13.15 -7.88
N ASN A 150 -10.35 12.75 -7.79
CA ASN A 150 -10.72 11.34 -7.69
C ASN A 150 -10.33 10.52 -8.93
N VAL A 151 -10.40 11.12 -10.12
CA VAL A 151 -9.96 10.48 -11.38
C VAL A 151 -8.43 10.35 -11.39
N TYR A 152 -7.70 11.38 -10.93
CA TYR A 152 -6.25 11.33 -10.85
C TYR A 152 -5.78 10.24 -9.90
N ASN A 153 -6.39 10.14 -8.72
CA ASN A 153 -6.08 9.09 -7.75
C ASN A 153 -6.30 7.69 -8.33
N LEU A 154 -7.41 7.49 -9.05
CA LEU A 154 -7.71 6.22 -9.73
C LEU A 154 -6.65 5.88 -10.80
N VAL A 155 -6.28 6.87 -11.63
CA VAL A 155 -5.25 6.70 -12.67
C VAL A 155 -3.88 6.42 -12.04
N ASP A 156 -3.49 7.14 -10.98
CA ASP A 156 -2.22 6.93 -10.30
C ASP A 156 -2.13 5.52 -9.71
N ALA A 157 -3.21 5.06 -9.04
CA ALA A 157 -3.29 3.71 -8.51
C ALA A 157 -3.20 2.64 -9.63
N ALA A 158 -3.91 2.85 -10.74
CA ALA A 158 -3.93 1.92 -11.87
C ALA A 158 -2.58 1.78 -12.59
N ASN A 159 -1.71 2.80 -12.48
CA ASN A 159 -0.40 2.82 -13.14
C ASN A 159 0.77 2.48 -12.20
N ASN A 160 0.51 2.14 -10.93
CA ASN A 160 1.53 1.48 -10.09
C ASN A 160 2.02 0.19 -10.75
N PRO A 161 3.26 -0.26 -10.48
CA PRO A 161 3.80 -1.50 -11.06
C PRO A 161 2.84 -2.68 -10.82
N ALA A 162 2.42 -3.35 -11.91
CA ALA A 162 1.50 -4.48 -11.85
C ALA A 162 2.00 -5.55 -10.86
N ASN A 163 1.07 -6.23 -10.19
CA ASN A 163 1.36 -7.25 -9.17
C ASN A 163 2.12 -6.78 -7.93
N SER A 164 2.44 -5.49 -7.81
CA SER A 164 3.09 -4.97 -6.60
C SER A 164 2.09 -4.82 -5.45
N PRO A 165 2.55 -4.94 -4.18
CA PRO A 165 1.72 -4.61 -3.01
C PRO A 165 1.14 -3.19 -3.08
N ALA A 166 1.89 -2.22 -3.62
CA ALA A 166 1.44 -0.84 -3.80
C ALA A 166 0.28 -0.75 -4.80
N PHE A 167 0.36 -1.44 -5.94
CA PHE A 167 -0.73 -1.51 -6.91
C PHE A 167 -1.99 -2.11 -6.27
N ILE A 168 -1.89 -3.31 -5.71
CA ILE A 168 -3.05 -4.01 -5.14
C ILE A 168 -3.69 -3.20 -4.01
N SER A 169 -2.90 -2.67 -3.06
CA SER A 169 -3.43 -1.91 -1.92
C SER A 169 -4.07 -0.58 -2.34
N SER A 170 -3.42 0.20 -3.21
CA SER A 170 -3.98 1.48 -3.69
C SER A 170 -5.25 1.26 -4.50
N MET A 171 -5.28 0.23 -5.33
CA MET A 171 -6.46 -0.14 -6.13
C MET A 171 -7.61 -0.63 -5.26
N GLU A 172 -7.37 -1.57 -4.34
CA GLU A 172 -8.39 -2.07 -3.40
C GLU A 172 -8.94 -0.96 -2.49
N ASN A 173 -8.20 0.11 -2.24
CA ASN A 173 -8.72 1.26 -1.49
C ASN A 173 -9.66 2.15 -2.32
N LEU A 174 -9.53 2.17 -3.64
CA LEU A 174 -10.23 3.13 -4.50
C LEU A 174 -11.41 2.53 -5.26
N PHE A 175 -11.35 1.29 -5.74
CA PHE A 175 -12.42 0.70 -6.55
C PHE A 175 -12.90 -0.65 -6.00
N ASP A 176 -14.17 -0.96 -6.20
CA ASP A 176 -14.72 -2.25 -5.79
C ASP A 176 -14.37 -3.31 -6.83
N THR A 177 -13.37 -4.14 -6.49
CA THR A 177 -12.86 -5.21 -7.34
C THR A 177 -13.94 -6.16 -7.82
N GLU A 178 -14.79 -6.69 -6.93
CA GLU A 178 -15.80 -7.66 -7.38
C GLU A 178 -16.85 -6.98 -8.26
N GLU A 179 -17.23 -5.75 -7.97
CA GLU A 179 -18.21 -5.01 -8.79
C GLU A 179 -17.68 -4.76 -10.20
N TRP A 180 -16.48 -4.18 -10.34
CA TRP A 180 -15.90 -3.86 -11.65
C TRP A 180 -15.69 -5.11 -12.49
N LEU A 181 -15.09 -6.16 -11.92
CA LEU A 181 -14.80 -7.38 -12.66
C LEU A 181 -16.10 -8.14 -13.00
N ARG A 182 -17.17 -8.01 -12.20
CA ARG A 182 -18.50 -8.52 -12.57
C ARG A 182 -19.12 -7.73 -13.73
N ALA A 183 -19.00 -6.40 -13.74
CA ALA A 183 -19.47 -5.57 -14.85
C ALA A 183 -18.75 -5.92 -16.16
N PHE A 184 -17.43 -6.11 -16.10
CA PHE A 184 -16.65 -6.55 -17.26
C PHE A 184 -17.07 -7.96 -17.69
N ALA A 185 -17.16 -8.91 -16.77
CA ALA A 185 -17.60 -10.27 -17.09
C ALA A 185 -18.99 -10.31 -17.73
N ALA A 186 -19.93 -9.49 -17.26
CA ALA A 186 -21.25 -9.38 -17.85
C ALA A 186 -21.18 -8.91 -19.31
N SER A 187 -20.38 -7.87 -19.59
CA SER A 187 -20.19 -7.30 -20.94
C SER A 187 -19.57 -8.33 -21.88
N HIS A 188 -18.45 -8.93 -21.46
CA HIS A 188 -17.76 -9.99 -22.20
C HIS A 188 -18.64 -11.20 -22.48
N SER A 189 -19.45 -11.64 -21.50
CA SER A 189 -20.29 -12.84 -21.64
C SER A 189 -21.38 -12.68 -22.69
N VAL A 190 -21.84 -11.45 -22.95
CA VAL A 190 -22.83 -11.16 -23.99
C VAL A 190 -22.21 -10.72 -25.32
N GLY A 191 -20.88 -10.78 -25.43
CA GLY A 191 -20.12 -10.39 -26.62
C GLY A 191 -20.01 -8.88 -26.83
N ASP A 192 -20.29 -8.07 -25.81
CA ASP A 192 -20.11 -6.62 -25.90
C ASP A 192 -18.63 -6.27 -26.09
N TRP A 193 -18.37 -5.38 -27.03
CA TRP A 193 -17.04 -4.84 -27.31
C TRP A 193 -16.94 -3.33 -27.14
N ASP A 194 -18.02 -2.66 -26.70
CA ASP A 194 -18.13 -1.20 -26.64
C ASP A 194 -18.22 -0.61 -25.21
N HIS A 195 -17.99 -1.43 -24.19
CA HIS A 195 -17.84 -1.00 -22.79
C HIS A 195 -16.41 -0.72 -22.32
N VAL A 196 -16.27 0.12 -21.29
CA VAL A 196 -15.06 0.15 -20.45
C VAL A 196 -14.76 -1.26 -19.93
N GLY A 197 -13.51 -1.70 -20.07
CA GLY A 197 -13.10 -3.09 -19.78
C GLY A 197 -13.20 -4.03 -20.99
N THR A 198 -13.66 -3.56 -22.15
CA THR A 198 -13.66 -4.31 -23.42
C THR A 198 -12.84 -3.58 -24.49
N GLN A 199 -12.98 -3.93 -25.77
CA GLN A 199 -12.13 -3.41 -26.85
C GLN A 199 -12.24 -1.91 -27.05
N ASN A 200 -13.43 -1.33 -26.87
CA ASN A 200 -13.66 0.10 -26.98
C ASN A 200 -14.16 0.63 -25.64
N ALA A 201 -13.27 1.27 -24.87
CA ALA A 201 -13.61 1.81 -23.55
C ALA A 201 -14.63 2.97 -23.61
N GLN A 202 -15.92 2.63 -23.68
CA GLN A 202 -17.06 3.55 -23.80
C GLN A 202 -18.26 3.03 -22.97
N ASN A 203 -19.43 3.70 -23.07
CA ASN A 203 -20.74 3.18 -22.70
C ASN A 203 -20.90 2.74 -21.23
N MET A 204 -20.13 3.33 -20.32
CA MET A 204 -20.37 3.17 -18.88
C MET A 204 -20.45 4.52 -18.20
N TYR A 205 -21.03 4.57 -17.02
CA TYR A 205 -20.79 5.65 -16.07
C TYR A 205 -19.97 5.10 -14.91
N ALA A 206 -19.33 5.99 -14.17
CA ALA A 206 -18.65 5.66 -12.93
C ALA A 206 -19.04 6.63 -11.84
N TYR A 207 -19.38 6.08 -10.67
CA TYR A 207 -19.73 6.85 -9.48
C TYR A 207 -18.68 6.65 -8.40
N LYS A 208 -18.20 7.75 -7.82
CA LYS A 208 -17.34 7.74 -6.63
C LYS A 208 -18.11 8.35 -5.46
N PRO A 209 -18.65 7.54 -4.53
CA PRO A 209 -19.29 8.03 -3.32
C PRO A 209 -18.29 8.78 -2.42
N THR A 210 -18.79 9.59 -1.48
CA THR A 210 -17.94 10.34 -0.55
C THR A 210 -17.14 9.43 0.39
N GLN A 211 -17.73 8.31 0.81
CA GLN A 211 -17.17 7.35 1.77
C GLN A 211 -17.00 5.94 1.17
N GLY A 212 -17.41 5.73 -0.09
CA GLY A 212 -17.35 4.44 -0.78
C GLY A 212 -16.26 4.35 -1.85
N LYS A 213 -16.20 3.19 -2.51
CA LYS A 213 -15.28 2.94 -3.63
C LYS A 213 -15.93 3.31 -4.98
N TRP A 214 -15.13 3.46 -6.03
CA TRP A 214 -15.62 3.61 -7.39
C TRP A 214 -16.47 2.43 -7.81
N THR A 215 -17.64 2.71 -8.39
CA THR A 215 -18.60 1.72 -8.91
C THR A 215 -18.95 2.05 -10.35
N LEU A 216 -18.99 1.04 -11.23
CA LEU A 216 -19.41 1.17 -12.61
C LEU A 216 -20.92 1.03 -12.75
N LEU A 217 -21.49 1.77 -13.71
CA LEU A 217 -22.89 1.70 -14.08
C LEU A 217 -22.94 1.44 -15.60
N PRO A 218 -23.15 0.18 -16.03
CA PRO A 218 -23.32 -0.16 -17.44
C PRO A 218 -24.39 0.68 -18.12
N TRP A 219 -24.18 1.04 -19.38
CA TRP A 219 -25.07 1.89 -20.17
C TRP A 219 -25.02 1.48 -21.65
N ASP A 220 -26.08 1.73 -22.43
CA ASP A 220 -26.08 1.50 -23.90
C ASP A 220 -25.60 0.09 -24.30
N CYS A 221 -26.26 -0.96 -23.80
CA CYS A 221 -25.82 -2.35 -23.97
C CYS A 221 -26.55 -3.03 -25.12
N ASN A 222 -26.54 -2.40 -26.30
CA ASN A 222 -27.36 -2.78 -27.46
C ASN A 222 -26.60 -3.56 -28.55
N ILE A 223 -25.27 -3.66 -28.46
CA ILE A 223 -24.40 -4.45 -29.37
C ILE A 223 -24.03 -5.78 -28.70
N VAL A 224 -25.03 -6.64 -28.51
CA VAL A 224 -24.90 -7.85 -27.67
C VAL A 224 -25.63 -9.05 -28.29
N LEU A 225 -25.30 -10.26 -27.84
CA LEU A 225 -26.06 -11.49 -28.10
C LEU A 225 -26.32 -11.75 -29.60
N GLY A 226 -25.29 -11.59 -30.42
CA GLY A 226 -25.32 -11.83 -31.86
C GLY A 226 -25.82 -10.64 -32.70
N ASN A 227 -26.18 -9.50 -32.08
CA ASN A 227 -26.51 -8.27 -32.81
C ASN A 227 -25.30 -7.33 -32.85
N GLY A 228 -24.43 -7.50 -33.86
CA GLY A 228 -23.20 -6.71 -34.02
C GLY A 228 -22.12 -6.98 -32.96
N SER A 229 -22.35 -7.94 -32.05
CA SER A 229 -21.45 -8.34 -30.97
C SER A 229 -20.29 -9.21 -31.45
N TRP A 230 -19.36 -9.53 -30.56
CA TRP A 230 -18.46 -10.67 -30.74
C TRP A 230 -19.23 -12.01 -30.80
N ASP A 231 -18.55 -13.04 -31.31
CA ASP A 231 -19.05 -14.41 -31.31
C ASP A 231 -19.14 -15.01 -29.89
N PRO A 232 -19.96 -16.06 -29.68
CA PRO A 232 -20.21 -16.64 -28.36
C PRO A 232 -18.94 -17.00 -27.57
N GLY A 233 -18.75 -16.34 -26.42
CA GLY A 233 -17.64 -16.61 -25.49
C GLY A 233 -16.25 -16.22 -26.01
N GLN A 234 -16.14 -15.43 -27.07
CA GLN A 234 -14.86 -14.88 -27.51
C GLN A 234 -14.38 -13.74 -26.61
N ASN A 235 -13.08 -13.43 -26.69
CA ASN A 235 -12.50 -12.18 -26.20
C ASN A 235 -12.68 -11.89 -24.70
N LEU A 236 -12.88 -12.91 -23.85
CA LEU A 236 -13.13 -12.78 -22.40
C LEU A 236 -12.06 -11.98 -21.60
N PHE A 237 -10.90 -11.70 -22.19
CA PHE A 237 -9.81 -10.94 -21.58
C PHE A 237 -9.36 -9.76 -22.45
N SER A 238 -10.11 -9.43 -23.49
CA SER A 238 -9.80 -8.34 -24.40
C SER A 238 -10.14 -7.00 -23.76
N TYR A 239 -9.25 -6.04 -23.92
CA TYR A 239 -9.44 -4.66 -23.46
C TYR A 239 -8.88 -3.70 -24.52
N THR A 240 -9.10 -2.41 -24.32
CA THR A 240 -8.67 -1.38 -25.27
C THR A 240 -7.14 -1.35 -25.41
N GLY A 241 -6.66 -1.49 -26.65
CA GLY A 241 -5.23 -1.45 -26.95
C GLY A 241 -4.55 -0.17 -26.47
N GLY A 242 -3.42 -0.31 -25.77
CA GLY A 242 -2.64 0.81 -25.24
C GLY A 242 -3.10 1.33 -23.87
N ASP A 243 -4.13 0.75 -23.25
CA ASP A 243 -4.53 1.06 -21.87
C ASP A 243 -3.66 0.28 -20.86
N GLN A 244 -2.65 0.94 -20.31
CA GLN A 244 -1.71 0.35 -19.35
C GLN A 244 -2.39 0.03 -18.01
N GLY A 245 -3.29 0.90 -17.54
CA GLY A 245 -4.00 0.68 -16.29
C GLY A 245 -4.92 -0.52 -16.39
N MET A 246 -5.65 -0.67 -17.51
CA MET A 246 -6.48 -1.85 -17.75
C MET A 246 -5.63 -3.11 -17.95
N ALA A 247 -4.49 -3.02 -18.63
CA ALA A 247 -3.53 -4.12 -18.73
C ALA A 247 -3.04 -4.58 -17.35
N ASN A 248 -2.74 -3.66 -16.44
CA ASN A 248 -2.35 -3.99 -15.07
C ASN A 248 -3.48 -4.72 -14.33
N ILE A 249 -4.74 -4.27 -14.48
CA ILE A 249 -5.90 -4.93 -13.88
C ILE A 249 -6.04 -6.37 -14.40
N TYR A 250 -6.08 -6.55 -15.72
CA TYR A 250 -6.31 -7.86 -16.35
C TYR A 250 -5.17 -8.85 -16.11
N ASN A 251 -3.94 -8.37 -15.94
CA ASN A 251 -2.76 -9.22 -15.70
C ASN A 251 -2.45 -9.47 -14.22
N THR A 252 -3.25 -8.92 -13.30
CA THR A 252 -3.04 -9.13 -11.86
C THR A 252 -3.83 -10.35 -11.37
N PRO A 253 -3.18 -11.40 -10.79
CA PRO A 253 -3.84 -12.65 -10.45
C PRO A 253 -5.10 -12.53 -9.59
N VAL A 254 -5.11 -11.65 -8.60
CA VAL A 254 -6.29 -11.48 -7.73
C VAL A 254 -7.50 -10.92 -8.50
N TYR A 255 -7.28 -10.04 -9.48
CA TYR A 255 -8.34 -9.48 -10.32
C TYR A 255 -8.74 -10.43 -11.44
N ALA A 256 -7.78 -11.13 -12.05
CA ALA A 256 -8.08 -12.21 -12.98
C ALA A 256 -8.92 -13.32 -12.31
N ARG A 257 -8.68 -13.64 -11.02
CA ARG A 257 -9.54 -14.55 -10.25
C ARG A 257 -10.95 -14.01 -10.09
N ALA A 258 -11.12 -12.73 -9.75
CA ALA A 258 -12.45 -12.12 -9.63
C ALA A 258 -13.23 -12.20 -10.96
N LEU A 259 -12.56 -11.94 -12.09
CA LEU A 259 -13.15 -12.05 -13.42
C LEU A 259 -13.58 -13.50 -13.74
N TRP A 260 -12.70 -14.49 -13.51
CA TRP A 260 -13.06 -15.90 -13.67
C TRP A 260 -14.20 -16.36 -12.76
N ARG A 261 -14.26 -15.83 -11.54
CA ARG A 261 -15.34 -16.09 -10.59
C ARG A 261 -16.68 -15.63 -11.15
N ALA A 262 -16.72 -14.41 -11.69
CA ALA A 262 -17.91 -13.86 -12.33
C ALA A 262 -18.31 -14.66 -13.58
N TYR A 263 -17.36 -15.01 -14.46
CA TYR A 263 -17.65 -15.88 -15.61
C TYR A 263 -18.25 -17.23 -15.20
N LYS A 264 -17.73 -17.83 -14.12
CA LYS A 264 -18.24 -19.09 -13.60
C LYS A 264 -19.67 -18.96 -13.10
N GLU A 265 -19.99 -17.91 -12.34
CA GLU A 265 -21.34 -17.64 -11.88
C GLU A 265 -22.31 -17.39 -13.06
N ILE A 266 -21.88 -16.59 -14.03
CA ILE A 266 -22.67 -16.31 -15.23
C ILE A 266 -22.97 -17.62 -15.99
N ALA A 267 -21.94 -18.41 -16.28
CA ALA A 267 -22.10 -19.61 -17.09
C ALA A 267 -22.82 -20.75 -16.37
N THR A 268 -22.60 -20.94 -15.07
CA THR A 268 -23.21 -22.04 -14.31
C THR A 268 -24.61 -21.73 -13.81
N SER A 269 -24.95 -20.44 -13.69
CA SER A 269 -26.20 -20.01 -13.06
C SER A 269 -27.03 -19.13 -13.99
N ILE A 270 -26.50 -18.00 -14.46
CA ILE A 270 -27.31 -16.96 -15.12
C ILE A 270 -27.68 -17.34 -16.56
N MET A 271 -26.72 -17.87 -17.32
CA MET A 271 -26.93 -18.36 -18.69
C MET A 271 -27.50 -19.78 -18.74
N ASP A 272 -27.86 -20.37 -17.60
CA ASP A 272 -28.51 -21.68 -17.60
C ASP A 272 -29.87 -21.59 -18.34
N PRO A 273 -30.10 -22.41 -19.39
CA PRO A 273 -31.35 -22.40 -20.16
C PRO A 273 -32.60 -22.52 -19.29
N THR A 274 -32.52 -23.25 -18.17
CA THR A 274 -33.65 -23.41 -17.24
C THR A 274 -34.03 -22.11 -16.51
N ARG A 275 -33.19 -21.08 -16.57
CA ARG A 275 -33.40 -19.77 -15.93
C ARG A 275 -33.64 -18.64 -16.93
N ILE A 276 -32.84 -18.57 -18.00
CA ILE A 276 -32.89 -17.45 -18.94
C ILE A 276 -33.99 -17.61 -19.99
N ASP A 277 -34.14 -18.81 -20.58
CA ASP A 277 -35.12 -19.05 -21.65
C ASP A 277 -36.56 -18.75 -21.19
N PRO A 278 -37.02 -19.19 -19.99
CA PRO A 278 -38.38 -18.87 -19.54
C PRO A 278 -38.68 -17.37 -19.44
N VAL A 279 -37.66 -16.53 -19.17
CA VAL A 279 -37.83 -15.07 -19.11
C VAL A 279 -38.00 -14.48 -20.50
N MET A 280 -37.23 -14.98 -21.48
CA MET A 280 -37.30 -14.53 -22.87
C MET A 280 -38.58 -15.01 -23.56
N ASP A 281 -38.94 -16.28 -23.37
CA ASP A 281 -40.18 -16.87 -23.87
C ASP A 281 -41.42 -16.14 -23.36
N ALA A 282 -41.46 -15.78 -22.06
CA ALA A 282 -42.58 -15.06 -21.48
C ALA A 282 -42.77 -13.66 -22.10
N LYS A 283 -41.67 -12.95 -22.41
CA LYS A 283 -41.73 -11.66 -23.11
C LYS A 283 -42.21 -11.82 -24.54
N TYR A 284 -41.65 -12.79 -25.27
CA TYR A 284 -42.08 -13.10 -26.63
C TYR A 284 -43.57 -13.47 -26.70
N ALA A 285 -44.05 -14.33 -25.81
CA ALA A 285 -45.47 -14.69 -25.73
C ALA A 285 -46.37 -13.47 -25.47
N SER A 286 -45.92 -12.53 -24.64
CA SER A 286 -46.64 -11.27 -24.39
C SER A 286 -46.71 -10.39 -25.64
N PHE A 287 -45.59 -10.23 -26.36
CA PHE A 287 -45.57 -9.48 -27.62
C PHE A 287 -46.52 -10.07 -28.67
N VAL A 288 -46.51 -11.40 -28.83
CA VAL A 288 -47.41 -12.09 -29.77
C VAL A 288 -48.87 -11.90 -29.36
N ALA A 289 -49.19 -12.01 -28.07
CA ALA A 289 -50.55 -11.79 -27.57
C ALA A 289 -51.07 -10.36 -27.83
N ASP A 290 -50.17 -9.38 -27.80
CA ASP A 290 -50.47 -7.96 -28.08
C ASP A 290 -50.36 -7.58 -29.57
N GLY A 291 -50.14 -8.56 -30.46
CA GLY A 291 -50.05 -8.33 -31.91
C GLY A 291 -48.76 -7.61 -32.36
N ILE A 292 -47.73 -7.59 -31.53
CA ILE A 292 -46.42 -7.03 -31.85
C ILE A 292 -45.61 -8.06 -32.64
N ASN A 293 -45.33 -7.77 -33.92
CA ASN A 293 -44.57 -8.67 -34.79
C ASN A 293 -43.06 -8.55 -34.54
N VAL A 294 -42.50 -9.52 -33.82
CA VAL A 294 -41.07 -9.70 -33.51
C VAL A 294 -40.64 -11.13 -33.81
N ASN A 295 -39.34 -11.35 -33.98
CA ASN A 295 -38.79 -12.68 -34.13
C ASN A 295 -38.78 -13.42 -32.78
N SER A 296 -38.91 -14.75 -32.85
CA SER A 296 -38.72 -15.64 -31.69
C SER A 296 -37.31 -15.47 -31.10
N PRO A 297 -37.15 -15.56 -29.76
CA PRO A 297 -35.85 -15.47 -29.11
C PRO A 297 -34.94 -16.69 -29.33
N SER A 298 -35.40 -17.75 -30.02
CA SER A 298 -34.66 -19.02 -30.14
C SER A 298 -33.24 -18.90 -30.71
N ALA A 299 -33.01 -17.98 -31.64
CA ALA A 299 -31.66 -17.71 -32.16
C ALA A 299 -30.74 -17.10 -31.09
N VAL A 300 -31.28 -16.22 -30.23
CA VAL A 300 -30.57 -15.57 -29.13
C VAL A 300 -30.29 -16.59 -28.01
N GLU A 301 -31.25 -17.44 -27.69
CA GLU A 301 -31.09 -18.56 -26.72
C GLU A 301 -30.00 -19.55 -27.18
N GLY A 302 -29.98 -19.88 -28.48
CA GLY A 302 -28.92 -20.69 -29.08
C GLY A 302 -27.54 -20.03 -29.01
N TRP A 303 -27.47 -18.71 -29.21
CA TRP A 303 -26.25 -17.93 -29.02
C TRP A 303 -25.78 -17.98 -27.56
N ILE A 304 -26.68 -17.77 -26.59
CA ILE A 304 -26.38 -17.82 -25.14
C ILE A 304 -25.88 -19.21 -24.74
N THR A 305 -26.54 -20.27 -25.22
CA THR A 305 -26.13 -21.67 -24.98
C THR A 305 -24.72 -21.94 -25.49
N SER A 306 -24.38 -21.38 -26.66
CA SER A 306 -23.04 -21.50 -27.25
C SER A 306 -22.00 -20.72 -26.43
N ALA A 307 -22.34 -19.50 -25.98
CA ALA A 307 -21.47 -18.66 -25.16
C ALA A 307 -21.18 -19.33 -23.82
N ARG A 308 -22.22 -19.82 -23.14
CA ARG A 308 -22.11 -20.62 -21.91
C ARG A 308 -21.17 -21.80 -22.09
N SER A 309 -21.34 -22.58 -23.15
CA SER A 309 -20.50 -23.76 -23.41
C SER A 309 -19.03 -23.38 -23.63
N SER A 310 -18.78 -22.30 -24.38
CA SER A 310 -17.43 -21.75 -24.60
C SER A 310 -16.78 -21.26 -23.31
N ILE A 311 -17.50 -20.49 -22.48
CA ILE A 311 -17.01 -19.98 -21.20
C ILE A 311 -16.69 -21.12 -20.23
N LEU A 312 -17.56 -22.13 -20.12
CA LEU A 312 -17.31 -23.32 -19.28
C LEU A 312 -16.07 -24.10 -19.75
N SER A 313 -15.85 -24.21 -21.05
CA SER A 313 -14.64 -24.83 -21.61
C SER A 313 -13.38 -24.05 -21.24
N GLN A 314 -13.42 -22.72 -21.37
CA GLN A 314 -12.27 -21.86 -21.04
C GLN A 314 -11.97 -21.85 -19.54
N LEU A 315 -12.99 -21.88 -18.67
CA LEU A 315 -12.84 -22.06 -17.22
C LEU A 315 -12.09 -23.37 -16.89
N ALA A 316 -12.42 -24.47 -17.59
CA ALA A 316 -11.74 -25.74 -17.41
C ALA A 316 -10.27 -25.67 -17.87
N THR A 317 -9.99 -25.06 -19.03
CA THR A 317 -8.62 -24.84 -19.53
C THR A 317 -7.78 -23.98 -18.58
N ALA A 318 -8.39 -22.95 -17.99
CA ALA A 318 -7.75 -22.08 -17.01
C ALA A 318 -7.57 -22.75 -15.63
N SER A 319 -8.01 -24.00 -15.45
CA SER A 319 -8.03 -24.68 -14.15
C SER A 319 -8.81 -23.94 -13.06
N ALA A 320 -9.80 -23.12 -13.44
CA ALA A 320 -10.59 -22.33 -12.48
C ALA A 320 -11.34 -23.19 -11.45
N ASN A 321 -11.54 -24.47 -11.76
CA ASN A 321 -12.15 -25.50 -10.90
C ASN A 321 -11.12 -26.28 -10.05
N ALA A 322 -9.89 -25.79 -9.91
CA ALA A 322 -8.84 -26.48 -9.15
C ALA A 322 -9.31 -26.88 -7.75
N ALA A 323 -8.92 -28.06 -7.29
CA ALA A 323 -9.26 -28.50 -5.94
C ALA A 323 -8.62 -27.57 -4.91
N PHE A 324 -9.31 -27.37 -3.78
CA PHE A 324 -8.71 -26.71 -2.64
C PHE A 324 -7.69 -27.65 -1.99
N THR A 325 -6.43 -27.21 -1.92
CA THR A 325 -5.34 -27.99 -1.32
C THR A 325 -4.53 -27.13 -0.37
N VAL A 326 -3.78 -27.78 0.52
CA VAL A 326 -2.76 -27.15 1.37
C VAL A 326 -1.47 -27.94 1.19
N ASN A 327 -0.38 -27.30 0.78
CA ASN A 327 0.90 -27.93 0.49
C ASN A 327 1.71 -28.14 1.78
N ALA A 328 1.16 -28.92 2.69
CA ALA A 328 1.78 -29.35 3.93
C ALA A 328 1.40 -30.82 4.21
N PRO A 329 2.12 -31.58 5.04
CA PRO A 329 1.58 -32.81 5.62
C PRO A 329 0.46 -32.49 6.62
N GLY A 330 -0.33 -33.49 7.04
CA GLY A 330 -1.37 -33.29 8.06
C GLY A 330 -0.81 -32.85 9.42
N SER A 331 0.42 -33.28 9.74
CA SER A 331 1.18 -32.81 10.88
C SER A 331 2.68 -32.78 10.62
N PHE A 332 3.39 -31.81 11.19
CA PHE A 332 4.85 -31.76 11.17
C PHE A 332 5.41 -30.92 12.32
N SER A 333 6.75 -30.94 12.49
CA SER A 333 7.46 -30.09 13.44
C SER A 333 8.39 -29.12 12.71
N THR A 334 8.60 -27.94 13.25
CA THR A 334 9.56 -26.95 12.73
C THR A 334 10.14 -26.11 13.85
N ASN A 335 11.37 -25.63 13.70
CA ASN A 335 11.98 -24.63 14.57
C ASN A 335 11.91 -23.21 13.99
N GLN A 336 11.26 -23.02 12.83
CA GLN A 336 10.98 -21.70 12.26
C GLN A 336 9.70 -21.14 12.89
N ASN A 337 9.78 -19.92 13.44
CA ASN A 337 8.65 -19.26 14.08
C ASN A 337 7.68 -18.68 13.04
N GLU A 338 8.17 -17.98 12.01
CA GLU A 338 7.33 -17.60 10.86
C GLU A 338 7.38 -18.71 9.79
N ILE A 339 6.21 -19.08 9.29
CA ILE A 339 6.06 -20.04 8.20
C ILE A 339 5.18 -19.47 7.08
N THR A 340 5.34 -20.04 5.89
CA THR A 340 4.42 -19.82 4.77
C THR A 340 3.65 -21.11 4.50
N ILE A 341 2.31 -21.02 4.51
CA ILE A 341 1.43 -22.09 4.05
C ILE A 341 0.97 -21.72 2.65
N SER A 342 1.02 -22.69 1.73
CA SER A 342 0.58 -22.51 0.35
C SER A 342 -0.39 -23.61 -0.06
N GLY A 343 -1.02 -23.45 -1.21
CA GLY A 343 -1.96 -24.43 -1.75
C GLY A 343 -2.56 -23.99 -3.07
N THR A 344 -3.56 -24.73 -3.52
CA THR A 344 -4.42 -24.35 -4.65
C THR A 344 -5.84 -24.11 -4.17
N ALA A 345 -6.65 -23.35 -4.91
CA ALA A 345 -8.05 -23.15 -4.62
C ALA A 345 -8.86 -22.88 -5.90
N PRO A 346 -10.13 -23.32 -5.97
CA PRO A 346 -11.02 -22.96 -7.07
C PRO A 346 -11.29 -21.45 -7.01
N VAL A 347 -11.62 -20.82 -8.14
CA VAL A 347 -11.79 -19.36 -8.22
C VAL A 347 -12.90 -18.84 -7.30
N GLU A 348 -13.87 -19.67 -6.91
CA GLU A 348 -14.90 -19.30 -5.94
C GLU A 348 -14.33 -18.90 -4.57
N VAL A 349 -13.21 -19.47 -4.15
CA VAL A 349 -12.57 -19.08 -2.89
C VAL A 349 -12.02 -17.65 -3.01
N LYS A 350 -12.67 -16.70 -2.33
CA LYS A 350 -12.23 -15.31 -2.20
C LYS A 350 -11.39 -15.11 -0.96
N THR A 351 -11.89 -15.66 0.15
CA THR A 351 -11.29 -15.50 1.47
C THR A 351 -10.85 -16.85 1.99
N ILE A 352 -9.66 -16.91 2.56
CA ILE A 352 -9.21 -18.07 3.34
C ILE A 352 -9.11 -17.61 4.79
N MET A 353 -9.81 -18.32 5.67
CA MET A 353 -9.73 -18.10 7.10
C MET A 353 -8.85 -19.16 7.75
N VAL A 354 -8.04 -18.74 8.72
CA VAL A 354 -7.28 -19.62 9.62
C VAL A 354 -7.86 -19.44 11.02
N ASN A 355 -8.39 -20.53 11.61
CA ASN A 355 -9.02 -20.51 12.93
C ASN A 355 -10.14 -19.45 13.06
N GLY A 356 -10.89 -19.23 11.98
CA GLY A 356 -12.01 -18.27 11.94
C GLY A 356 -11.61 -16.81 11.67
N ILE A 357 -10.33 -16.52 11.44
CA ILE A 357 -9.84 -15.18 11.09
C ILE A 357 -9.43 -15.15 9.62
N ALA A 358 -9.92 -14.18 8.85
CA ALA A 358 -9.54 -13.99 7.44
C ALA A 358 -8.09 -13.48 7.33
N TYR A 359 -7.25 -14.18 6.57
CA TYR A 359 -5.86 -13.77 6.31
C TYR A 359 -5.68 -13.15 4.93
N PRO A 360 -4.75 -12.19 4.77
CA PRO A 360 -4.34 -11.70 3.46
C PRO A 360 -3.69 -12.83 2.67
N ILE A 361 -4.16 -13.02 1.44
CA ILE A 361 -3.70 -14.07 0.54
C ILE A 361 -2.90 -13.46 -0.60
N THR A 362 -1.71 -13.99 -0.82
CA THR A 362 -0.96 -13.73 -2.06
C THR A 362 -1.33 -14.79 -3.08
N TRP A 363 -1.92 -14.35 -4.19
CA TRP A 363 -2.21 -15.20 -5.35
C TRP A 363 -1.05 -15.09 -6.34
N ASN A 364 -0.33 -16.19 -6.56
CA ASN A 364 0.79 -16.22 -7.52
C ASN A 364 0.27 -16.36 -8.96
N ASP A 365 -0.88 -16.99 -9.11
CA ASP A 365 -1.62 -17.16 -10.34
C ASP A 365 -3.11 -17.29 -9.97
N ILE A 366 -3.95 -17.69 -10.92
CA ILE A 366 -5.40 -17.78 -10.70
C ILE A 366 -5.84 -18.98 -9.85
N ILE A 367 -4.96 -19.83 -9.34
CA ILE A 367 -5.28 -20.97 -8.46
C ILE A 367 -4.36 -21.11 -7.25
N THR A 368 -3.10 -20.69 -7.35
CA THR A 368 -2.05 -20.89 -6.35
C THR A 368 -2.06 -19.75 -5.34
N TRP A 369 -2.26 -20.09 -4.06
CA TRP A 369 -2.23 -19.15 -2.96
C TRP A 369 -1.10 -19.43 -1.98
N ASN A 370 -0.68 -18.38 -1.27
CA ASN A 370 0.13 -18.48 -0.07
C ASN A 370 -0.28 -17.45 0.97
N LEU A 371 -0.08 -17.79 2.24
CA LEU A 371 -0.26 -16.93 3.40
C LEU A 371 0.86 -17.16 4.42
N LYS A 372 1.14 -16.13 5.22
CA LYS A 372 2.14 -16.18 6.29
C LYS A 372 1.47 -16.30 7.66
N LEU A 373 2.14 -16.99 8.57
CA LEU A 373 1.71 -17.18 9.96
C LEU A 373 2.94 -17.16 10.87
N ALA A 374 2.81 -16.60 12.08
CA ALA A 374 3.77 -16.82 13.15
C ALA A 374 3.22 -17.84 14.16
N LEU A 375 4.00 -18.88 14.44
CA LEU A 375 3.64 -19.99 15.30
C LEU A 375 3.82 -19.62 16.78
N SER A 376 2.86 -20.01 17.60
CA SER A 376 2.98 -19.97 19.07
C SER A 376 3.78 -21.18 19.58
N THR A 377 4.24 -21.12 20.83
CA THR A 377 4.97 -22.21 21.49
C THR A 377 4.21 -23.54 21.41
N GLY A 378 4.92 -24.60 21.01
CA GLY A 378 4.37 -25.96 21.01
C GLY A 378 3.40 -26.21 19.85
N VAL A 379 2.28 -26.86 20.15
CA VAL A 379 1.34 -27.36 19.13
C VAL A 379 0.42 -26.24 18.65
N ASN A 380 0.47 -25.97 17.35
CA ASN A 380 -0.41 -25.06 16.63
C ASN A 380 -1.35 -25.88 15.75
N THR A 381 -2.65 -25.84 16.02
CA THR A 381 -3.66 -26.45 15.14
C THR A 381 -4.28 -25.37 14.28
N LEU A 382 -4.11 -25.48 12.97
CA LEU A 382 -4.59 -24.53 11.97
C LEU A 382 -5.78 -25.13 11.23
N ALA A 383 -6.98 -24.64 11.51
CA ALA A 383 -8.18 -24.92 10.71
C ALA A 383 -8.27 -23.90 9.58
N ILE A 384 -7.96 -24.35 8.36
CA ILE A 384 -7.91 -23.53 7.15
C ILE A 384 -9.19 -23.77 6.34
N GLN A 385 -9.95 -22.71 6.05
CA GLN A 385 -11.25 -22.80 5.37
C GLN A 385 -11.39 -21.72 4.30
N GLY A 386 -11.75 -22.12 3.08
CA GLY A 386 -12.10 -21.23 1.98
C GLY A 386 -13.56 -20.80 2.01
N TYR A 387 -13.80 -19.53 1.74
CA TYR A 387 -15.11 -18.88 1.66
C TYR A 387 -15.32 -18.18 0.32
N ASP A 388 -16.57 -18.16 -0.13
CA ASP A 388 -16.98 -17.42 -1.32
C ASP A 388 -17.11 -15.91 -1.04
N ILE A 389 -17.54 -15.16 -2.05
CA ILE A 389 -17.71 -13.71 -1.96
C ILE A 389 -18.85 -13.27 -1.03
N HIS A 390 -19.77 -14.18 -0.73
CA HIS A 390 -20.94 -13.95 0.13
C HIS A 390 -20.67 -14.40 1.57
N GLY A 391 -19.46 -14.90 1.86
CA GLY A 391 -19.09 -15.40 3.18
C GLY A 391 -19.61 -16.82 3.46
N ASN A 392 -20.03 -17.57 2.44
CA ASN A 392 -20.39 -18.98 2.61
C ASN A 392 -19.15 -19.87 2.49
N VAL A 393 -19.16 -20.99 3.20
CA VAL A 393 -18.14 -22.03 3.07
C VAL A 393 -18.19 -22.65 1.67
N VAL A 394 -17.04 -22.68 1.00
CA VAL A 394 -16.91 -23.41 -0.27
C VAL A 394 -16.78 -24.91 0.04
N THR A 395 -17.62 -25.72 -0.60
CA THR A 395 -17.63 -27.18 -0.44
C THR A 395 -16.24 -27.77 -0.71
N ASN A 396 -15.78 -28.67 0.17
CA ASN A 396 -14.45 -29.30 0.12
C ASN A 396 -13.27 -28.32 0.21
N ALA A 397 -13.48 -27.05 0.61
CA ALA A 397 -12.41 -26.06 0.78
C ALA A 397 -11.89 -25.98 2.23
N ALA A 398 -11.78 -27.11 2.92
CA ALA A 398 -11.42 -27.16 4.33
C ALA A 398 -10.23 -28.08 4.56
N ARG A 399 -9.30 -27.69 5.43
CA ARG A 399 -8.20 -28.53 5.87
C ARG A 399 -7.64 -28.13 7.23
N THR A 400 -7.34 -29.13 8.06
CA THR A 400 -6.62 -28.94 9.31
C THR A 400 -5.15 -29.36 9.16
N VAL A 401 -4.23 -28.53 9.66
CA VAL A 401 -2.79 -28.83 9.77
C VAL A 401 -2.35 -28.64 11.21
N THR A 402 -1.63 -29.62 11.77
CA THR A 402 -1.07 -29.53 13.13
C THR A 402 0.44 -29.35 13.09
N ILE A 403 0.96 -28.26 13.64
CA ILE A 403 2.36 -27.89 13.55
C ILE A 403 2.94 -27.76 14.95
N ASN A 404 3.92 -28.59 15.28
CA ASN A 404 4.65 -28.47 16.54
C ASN A 404 5.87 -27.55 16.36
N TYR A 405 5.80 -26.35 16.94
CA TYR A 405 6.91 -25.42 16.96
C TYR A 405 7.91 -25.82 18.05
N THR A 406 9.13 -26.20 17.65
CA THR A 406 10.20 -26.71 18.52
C THR A 406 11.35 -25.70 18.72
N GLY A 407 11.20 -24.48 18.21
CA GLY A 407 12.20 -23.42 18.41
C GLY A 407 12.08 -22.77 19.80
N THR A 408 12.99 -21.84 20.10
CA THR A 408 12.87 -20.99 21.29
C THR A 408 11.65 -20.11 21.14
N ALA A 409 10.73 -20.22 22.09
CA ALA A 409 9.46 -19.53 22.04
C ALA A 409 9.31 -18.58 23.22
N GLU A 410 9.13 -17.30 22.90
CA GLU A 410 8.91 -16.24 23.86
C GLU A 410 7.42 -15.96 24.02
N SER A 411 7.01 -15.55 25.22
CA SER A 411 5.64 -15.10 25.45
C SER A 411 5.45 -13.72 24.84
N PRO A 412 4.31 -13.43 24.17
CA PRO A 412 4.00 -12.06 23.77
C PRO A 412 3.88 -11.12 24.99
N GLN A 413 3.50 -11.64 26.15
CA GLN A 413 3.57 -10.89 27.42
C GLN A 413 5.05 -10.63 27.75
N GLY A 414 5.45 -9.36 27.71
CA GLY A 414 6.84 -8.91 27.90
C GLY A 414 7.60 -8.61 26.60
N HIS A 415 7.04 -8.98 25.44
CA HIS A 415 7.68 -8.68 24.15
C HIS A 415 6.83 -7.82 23.21
N VAL A 416 5.52 -7.94 23.24
CA VAL A 416 4.62 -7.11 22.42
C VAL A 416 4.08 -5.99 23.29
N ILE A 417 4.52 -4.75 23.03
CA ILE A 417 4.26 -3.61 23.91
C ILE A 417 3.63 -2.45 23.16
N ILE A 418 2.83 -1.63 23.85
CA ILE A 418 2.45 -0.31 23.38
C ILE A 418 3.66 0.60 23.54
N ASN A 419 4.21 1.10 22.43
CA ASN A 419 5.52 1.75 22.38
C ASN A 419 5.46 3.27 22.25
N GLU A 420 4.50 3.78 21.48
CA GLU A 420 4.36 5.20 21.19
C GLU A 420 2.88 5.56 21.02
N ILE A 421 2.47 6.71 21.57
CA ILE A 421 1.07 7.18 21.56
C ILE A 421 1.04 8.66 21.13
N MET A 422 0.42 8.92 19.99
CA MET A 422 0.13 10.28 19.51
C MET A 422 -1.35 10.59 19.72
N PHE A 423 -1.72 10.95 20.97
CA PHE A 423 -3.12 11.13 21.35
C PHE A 423 -3.70 12.50 20.98
N ASN A 424 -2.86 13.52 20.80
CA ASN A 424 -3.29 14.87 20.43
C ASN A 424 -2.31 15.50 19.42
N PRO A 425 -2.31 15.06 18.15
CA PRO A 425 -1.41 15.61 17.13
C PRO A 425 -1.78 17.04 16.72
N VAL A 426 -0.80 17.79 16.24
CA VAL A 426 -1.02 19.12 15.62
C VAL A 426 -1.64 18.98 14.23
N LEU A 427 -1.23 17.95 13.47
CA LEU A 427 -1.74 17.68 12.13
C LEU A 427 -3.04 16.86 12.19
N PRO A 428 -4.10 17.25 11.45
CA PRO A 428 -5.32 16.46 11.35
C PRO A 428 -5.05 15.03 10.83
N GLY A 429 -5.77 14.05 11.38
CA GLY A 429 -5.65 12.64 10.97
C GLY A 429 -4.36 11.93 11.41
N ALA A 430 -3.42 12.63 12.04
CA ALA A 430 -2.11 12.09 12.38
C ALA A 430 -2.04 11.37 13.75
N SER A 431 -3.19 10.97 14.33
CA SER A 431 -3.20 10.24 15.62
C SER A 431 -2.85 8.78 15.37
N PHE A 432 -2.06 8.19 16.28
CA PHE A 432 -1.67 6.79 16.16
C PHE A 432 -1.31 6.15 17.50
N ILE A 433 -1.34 4.82 17.52
CA ILE A 433 -0.71 3.96 18.53
C ILE A 433 0.28 3.05 17.80
N GLU A 434 1.50 2.96 18.30
CA GLU A 434 2.50 2.01 17.84
C GLU A 434 2.65 0.83 18.79
N ILE A 435 2.73 -0.36 18.20
CA ILE A 435 3.11 -1.59 18.86
C ILE A 435 4.54 -1.95 18.45
N TYR A 436 5.37 -2.33 19.43
CA TYR A 436 6.75 -2.80 19.21
C TYR A 436 6.91 -4.24 19.67
N ASN A 437 7.69 -5.01 18.91
CA ASN A 437 8.14 -6.34 19.30
C ASN A 437 9.59 -6.28 19.79
N THR A 438 9.80 -6.43 21.11
CA THR A 438 11.14 -6.42 21.72
C THR A 438 11.92 -7.71 21.50
N SER A 439 11.26 -8.77 21.01
CA SER A 439 11.92 -10.04 20.71
C SER A 439 12.96 -9.85 19.61
N THR A 440 14.11 -10.51 19.77
CA THR A 440 15.15 -10.58 18.75
C THR A 440 15.05 -11.83 17.87
N ILE A 441 14.14 -12.76 18.18
CA ILE A 441 14.09 -14.09 17.58
C ILE A 441 12.69 -14.56 17.13
N ASN A 442 11.61 -14.03 17.70
CA ASN A 442 10.24 -14.44 17.41
C ASN A 442 9.43 -13.29 16.81
N ALA A 443 8.79 -13.55 15.68
CA ALA A 443 7.64 -12.78 15.22
C ALA A 443 6.40 -13.16 16.04
N PHE A 444 5.49 -12.20 16.21
CA PHE A 444 4.20 -12.43 16.87
C PHE A 444 3.06 -12.17 15.90
N ASP A 445 2.12 -13.12 15.83
CA ASP A 445 0.88 -12.94 15.09
C ASP A 445 -0.17 -12.29 16.00
N LEU A 446 -0.52 -11.04 15.68
CA LEU A 446 -1.54 -10.26 16.39
C LEU A 446 -2.93 -10.42 15.78
N SER A 447 -3.13 -11.32 14.81
CA SER A 447 -4.42 -11.57 14.18
C SER A 447 -5.52 -11.79 15.22
N GLY A 448 -6.56 -10.94 15.19
CA GLY A 448 -7.68 -10.99 16.11
C GLY A 448 -7.41 -10.40 17.52
N TYR A 449 -6.19 -9.92 17.80
CA TYR A 449 -5.92 -9.19 19.03
C TYR A 449 -6.77 -7.92 19.06
N ARG A 450 -7.11 -7.46 20.26
CA ARG A 450 -7.93 -6.27 20.48
C ARG A 450 -7.09 -5.19 21.14
N LEU A 451 -7.20 -3.97 20.63
CA LEU A 451 -6.68 -2.77 21.26
C LEU A 451 -7.86 -1.99 21.84
N ASN A 452 -8.17 -2.28 23.11
CA ASN A 452 -9.25 -1.63 23.84
C ASN A 452 -8.86 -0.19 24.19
N GLY A 453 -9.86 0.70 24.27
CA GLY A 453 -9.72 2.16 24.30
C GLY A 453 -10.24 2.76 22.99
N ILE A 454 -9.69 2.31 21.86
CA ILE A 454 -10.10 2.72 20.51
C ILE A 454 -11.00 1.71 19.77
N GLY A 455 -11.26 0.55 20.37
CA GLY A 455 -12.15 -0.48 19.81
C GLY A 455 -11.60 -1.13 18.54
N PHE A 456 -10.28 -1.26 18.41
CA PHE A 456 -9.64 -1.81 17.22
C PHE A 456 -9.38 -3.32 17.36
N VAL A 457 -9.60 -4.06 16.28
CA VAL A 457 -9.25 -5.48 16.16
C VAL A 457 -8.22 -5.61 15.05
N PHE A 458 -7.07 -6.19 15.37
CA PHE A 458 -6.02 -6.43 14.39
C PHE A 458 -6.53 -7.40 13.30
N PRO A 459 -6.47 -7.02 12.01
CA PRO A 459 -6.88 -7.90 10.94
C PRO A 459 -5.97 -9.13 10.86
N GLY A 460 -6.43 -10.20 10.21
CA GLY A 460 -5.58 -11.37 10.00
C GLY A 460 -4.31 -11.01 9.24
N GLY A 461 -3.22 -11.73 9.51
CA GLY A 461 -1.90 -11.44 8.95
C GLY A 461 -1.18 -10.26 9.58
N SER A 462 -1.66 -9.70 10.71
CA SER A 462 -0.97 -8.67 11.49
C SER A 462 0.25 -9.26 12.22
N ILE A 463 1.28 -9.62 11.47
CA ILE A 463 2.49 -10.26 12.00
C ILE A 463 3.56 -9.19 12.23
N ILE A 464 3.98 -9.02 13.48
CA ILE A 464 5.06 -8.12 13.85
C ILE A 464 6.39 -8.90 13.93
N GLN A 465 7.34 -8.53 13.07
CA GLN A 465 8.66 -9.18 12.99
C GLN A 465 9.49 -8.95 14.27
N PRO A 466 10.54 -9.75 14.53
CA PRO A 466 11.51 -9.45 15.59
C PRO A 466 12.06 -8.04 15.44
N ASN A 467 12.11 -7.26 16.54
CA ASN A 467 12.44 -5.83 16.54
C ASN A 467 11.57 -4.96 15.62
N GLY A 468 10.44 -5.47 15.16
CA GLY A 468 9.53 -4.79 14.24
C GLY A 468 8.55 -3.87 14.98
N PHE A 469 7.98 -2.94 14.21
CA PHE A 469 6.96 -2.00 14.65
C PHE A 469 5.70 -2.18 13.80
N LEU A 470 4.55 -1.93 14.41
CA LEU A 470 3.26 -1.99 13.74
C LEU A 470 2.34 -0.90 14.28
N VAL A 471 1.79 -0.08 13.40
CA VAL A 471 1.01 1.10 13.78
C VAL A 471 -0.49 0.90 13.53
N VAL A 472 -1.31 1.45 14.41
CA VAL A 472 -2.75 1.67 14.17
C VAL A 472 -3.00 3.17 14.16
N ALA A 473 -3.60 3.71 13.10
CA ALA A 473 -3.80 5.16 12.92
C ALA A 473 -5.29 5.55 12.92
N SER A 474 -5.59 6.82 13.18
CA SER A 474 -6.97 7.34 13.05
C SER A 474 -7.39 7.59 11.61
N ASP A 475 -6.42 7.84 10.71
CA ASP A 475 -6.65 8.09 9.30
C ASP A 475 -5.39 7.69 8.52
N ALA A 476 -5.52 6.80 7.53
CA ALA A 476 -4.36 6.30 6.79
C ALA A 476 -3.69 7.39 5.95
N ALA A 477 -4.48 8.27 5.33
CA ALA A 477 -3.96 9.32 4.46
C ALA A 477 -3.27 10.44 5.25
N GLY A 478 -3.88 10.87 6.36
CA GLY A 478 -3.32 11.86 7.28
C GLY A 478 -2.06 11.34 7.98
N PHE A 479 -2.06 10.07 8.40
CA PHE A 479 -0.86 9.42 8.93
C PHE A 479 0.29 9.37 7.91
N ALA A 480 -0.01 8.93 6.69
CA ALA A 480 0.93 8.91 5.57
C ALA A 480 1.50 10.31 5.26
N ALA A 481 0.66 11.34 5.26
CA ALA A 481 1.08 12.72 5.02
C ALA A 481 1.97 13.27 6.15
N ALA A 482 1.71 12.86 7.39
CA ALA A 482 2.47 13.33 8.55
C ALA A 482 3.80 12.58 8.74
N TYR A 483 3.84 11.27 8.47
CA TYR A 483 4.95 10.39 8.87
C TYR A 483 5.55 9.56 7.73
N GLY A 484 4.91 9.52 6.57
CA GLY A 484 5.36 8.77 5.39
C GLY A 484 4.65 7.44 5.18
N ASN A 485 4.83 6.86 3.98
CA ASN A 485 4.13 5.65 3.51
C ASN A 485 4.87 4.33 3.77
N SER A 486 6.10 4.37 4.31
CA SER A 486 6.92 3.17 4.53
C SER A 486 6.68 2.49 5.87
N ILE A 487 5.92 3.13 6.76
CA ILE A 487 5.68 2.62 8.12
C ILE A 487 4.58 1.55 8.05
N PRO A 488 4.81 0.34 8.62
CA PRO A 488 3.80 -0.72 8.63
C PRO A 488 2.52 -0.29 9.37
N LEU A 489 1.41 -0.19 8.64
CA LEU A 489 0.09 0.14 9.17
C LEU A 489 -0.77 -1.13 9.26
N ALA A 490 -1.18 -1.51 10.47
CA ALA A 490 -2.13 -2.61 10.70
C ALA A 490 -3.56 -2.27 10.26
N GLY A 491 -3.93 -0.99 10.36
CA GLY A 491 -5.26 -0.54 9.97
C GLY A 491 -5.61 0.82 10.57
N VAL A 492 -6.85 1.23 10.31
CA VAL A 492 -7.44 2.48 10.80
C VAL A 492 -8.48 2.18 11.88
N PHE A 493 -8.45 2.93 12.98
CA PHE A 493 -9.47 2.84 14.02
C PHE A 493 -10.54 3.92 13.85
N ASN A 494 -11.82 3.56 14.05
CA ASN A 494 -12.96 4.48 13.88
C ASN A 494 -13.21 5.38 15.11
N GLY A 495 -12.53 5.13 16.23
CA GLY A 495 -12.59 5.95 17.44
C GLY A 495 -11.66 7.16 17.41
N LYS A 496 -11.55 7.85 18.55
CA LYS A 496 -10.52 8.88 18.78
C LYS A 496 -9.83 8.60 20.10
N LEU A 497 -8.53 8.80 20.15
CA LEU A 497 -7.79 8.84 21.42
C LEU A 497 -8.29 10.02 22.28
N SER A 498 -8.44 9.77 23.58
CA SER A 498 -8.88 10.79 24.53
C SER A 498 -7.79 11.82 24.78
N ASN A 499 -8.05 13.07 24.39
CA ASN A 499 -7.16 14.19 24.69
C ASN A 499 -6.96 14.43 26.20
N GLY A 500 -7.82 13.88 27.06
CA GLY A 500 -7.74 13.99 28.52
C GLY A 500 -7.14 12.76 29.20
N GLY A 501 -6.68 11.76 28.45
CA GLY A 501 -6.21 10.48 28.98
C GLY A 501 -7.25 9.36 28.91
N GLU A 502 -6.76 8.12 28.86
CA GLU A 502 -7.54 6.87 28.92
C GLU A 502 -6.63 5.67 29.20
N THR A 503 -7.25 4.50 29.42
CA THR A 503 -6.54 3.22 29.49
C THR A 503 -6.59 2.50 28.14
N LEU A 504 -5.42 2.19 27.60
CA LEU A 504 -5.24 1.34 26.42
C LEU A 504 -4.82 -0.06 26.88
N LYS A 505 -5.48 -1.09 26.33
CA LYS A 505 -5.12 -2.50 26.61
C LYS A 505 -4.96 -3.27 25.31
N LEU A 506 -3.79 -3.86 25.12
CA LEU A 506 -3.58 -4.87 24.09
C LEU A 506 -3.96 -6.24 24.66
N ILE A 507 -4.98 -6.85 24.09
CA ILE A 507 -5.61 -8.08 24.59
C ILE A 507 -5.53 -9.16 23.54
N LYS A 508 -5.03 -10.33 23.94
CA LYS A 508 -5.15 -11.58 23.18
C LYS A 508 -6.46 -12.27 23.61
N PRO A 509 -7.44 -12.44 22.72
CA PRO A 509 -8.66 -13.15 23.06
C PRO A 509 -8.39 -14.61 23.43
N GLY A 510 -9.08 -15.11 24.45
CA GLY A 510 -9.10 -16.53 24.77
C GLY A 510 -10.02 -17.30 23.83
N VAL A 511 -9.65 -18.53 23.47
CA VAL A 511 -10.61 -19.47 22.85
C VAL A 511 -11.46 -20.05 23.96
N ALA A 512 -12.78 -19.81 23.93
CA ALA A 512 -13.69 -20.24 24.99
C ALA A 512 -13.49 -21.73 25.33
N PRO A 513 -13.39 -22.11 26.62
CA PRO A 513 -13.67 -21.29 27.81
C PRO A 513 -12.48 -20.48 28.35
N ALA A 514 -11.34 -20.44 27.66
CA ALA A 514 -10.19 -19.65 28.11
C ALA A 514 -10.53 -18.16 28.17
N GLN A 515 -10.01 -17.47 29.17
CA GLN A 515 -10.21 -16.02 29.32
C GLN A 515 -9.28 -15.23 28.41
N ASP A 516 -9.71 -14.00 28.11
CA ASP A 516 -8.89 -13.00 27.45
C ASP A 516 -7.62 -12.72 28.30
N THR A 517 -6.50 -12.58 27.61
CA THR A 517 -5.20 -12.31 28.22
C THR A 517 -4.77 -10.89 27.92
N VAL A 518 -4.52 -10.08 28.96
CA VAL A 518 -3.91 -8.76 28.77
C VAL A 518 -2.42 -8.96 28.48
N VAL A 519 -2.00 -8.48 27.31
CA VAL A 519 -0.62 -8.59 26.82
C VAL A 519 0.20 -7.39 27.28
N ASN A 520 -0.37 -6.20 27.15
CA ASN A 520 0.21 -4.94 27.62
C ASN A 520 -0.90 -3.92 27.92
N GLU A 521 -0.64 -3.01 28.86
CA GLU A 521 -1.60 -2.00 29.31
C GLU A 521 -0.87 -0.70 29.68
N VAL A 522 -1.50 0.43 29.37
CA VAL A 522 -1.05 1.76 29.78
C VAL A 522 -2.26 2.66 30.04
N THR A 523 -2.24 3.41 31.13
CA THR A 523 -3.19 4.48 31.42
C THR A 523 -2.48 5.82 31.33
N TYR A 524 -2.63 6.52 30.19
CA TYR A 524 -1.99 7.81 29.95
C TYR A 524 -2.89 8.98 30.38
N ASP A 525 -2.29 10.14 30.63
CA ASP A 525 -2.99 11.40 30.90
C ASP A 525 -2.34 12.56 30.12
N SER A 526 -3.07 13.65 30.03
CA SER A 526 -2.68 14.90 29.40
C SER A 526 -2.05 15.91 30.37
N ALA A 527 -2.13 15.61 31.67
CA ALA A 527 -1.66 16.45 32.78
C ALA A 527 -0.55 15.78 33.62
N PRO A 528 0.23 16.57 34.40
CA PRO A 528 1.25 16.02 35.28
C PRO A 528 0.70 14.94 36.22
N PRO A 529 1.43 13.85 36.48
CA PRO A 529 2.86 13.66 36.17
C PRO A 529 3.18 13.22 34.73
N TRP A 530 2.19 13.10 33.83
CA TRP A 530 2.45 12.77 32.42
C TRP A 530 3.11 13.93 31.65
N PRO A 531 3.92 13.64 30.61
CA PRO A 531 4.55 14.66 29.78
C PRO A 531 3.52 15.54 29.04
N THR A 532 3.29 16.76 29.55
CA THR A 532 2.34 17.72 28.97
C THR A 532 2.71 18.17 27.56
N ALA A 533 3.97 18.03 27.16
CA ALA A 533 4.43 18.32 25.80
C ALA A 533 3.74 17.46 24.72
N ALA A 534 3.31 16.24 25.05
CA ALA A 534 2.57 15.41 24.09
C ALA A 534 1.11 15.84 23.88
N ASN A 535 0.63 16.81 24.68
CA ASN A 535 -0.76 17.27 24.62
C ASN A 535 -0.95 18.41 23.62
N GLY A 536 -0.87 18.12 22.31
CA GLY A 536 -1.21 19.11 21.28
C GLY A 536 -0.08 20.04 20.85
N PHE A 537 1.15 19.82 21.33
CA PHE A 537 2.31 20.66 20.99
C PHE A 537 3.23 20.05 19.93
N GLY A 538 2.87 18.89 19.37
CA GLY A 538 3.62 18.21 18.30
C GLY A 538 4.22 16.85 18.68
N PRO A 539 4.80 16.68 19.89
CA PRO A 539 5.36 15.40 20.33
C PRO A 539 4.34 14.30 20.60
N SER A 540 4.77 13.04 20.47
CA SER A 540 4.10 11.86 21.01
C SER A 540 4.55 11.57 22.44
N LEU A 541 3.78 10.72 23.13
CA LEU A 541 4.29 9.98 24.29
C LEU A 541 5.11 8.79 23.78
N GLN A 542 6.38 8.75 24.16
CA GLN A 542 7.32 7.68 23.81
C GLN A 542 7.73 6.92 25.07
N LEU A 543 7.72 5.60 24.98
CA LEU A 543 8.20 4.69 26.02
C LEU A 543 9.75 4.72 26.10
N ILE A 544 10.29 4.80 27.32
CA ILE A 544 11.72 4.87 27.60
C ILE A 544 12.35 3.46 27.62
N ASP A 545 11.89 2.58 28.51
CA ASP A 545 12.40 1.22 28.64
C ASP A 545 11.26 0.21 28.43
N PRO A 546 11.29 -0.56 27.33
CA PRO A 546 10.24 -1.53 27.01
C PRO A 546 10.19 -2.75 27.94
N THR A 547 11.18 -2.91 28.81
CA THR A 547 11.23 -4.01 29.79
C THR A 547 10.55 -3.67 31.11
N GLN A 548 10.16 -2.41 31.30
CA GLN A 548 9.49 -1.92 32.52
C GLN A 548 7.97 -1.89 32.36
N ASP A 549 7.26 -1.74 33.47
CA ASP A 549 5.79 -1.60 33.47
C ASP A 549 5.34 -0.34 32.70
N ASN A 550 4.51 -0.53 31.68
CA ASN A 550 3.96 0.55 30.86
C ASN A 550 3.00 1.47 31.63
N ASN A 551 2.44 1.06 32.77
CA ASN A 551 1.64 1.96 33.62
C ASN A 551 2.50 2.94 34.45
N ARG A 552 3.82 2.78 34.47
CA ARG A 552 4.71 3.68 35.18
C ARG A 552 4.90 4.97 34.38
N VAL A 553 4.26 6.06 34.81
CA VAL A 553 4.37 7.38 34.17
C VAL A 553 5.81 7.85 33.93
N ALA A 554 6.73 7.56 34.86
CA ALA A 554 8.15 7.93 34.74
C ALA A 554 8.91 7.15 33.65
N ASN A 555 8.29 6.14 33.05
CA ASN A 555 8.81 5.38 31.92
C ASN A 555 8.32 5.95 30.57
N TRP A 556 7.58 7.06 30.57
CA TRP A 556 7.12 7.75 29.38
C TRP A 556 7.69 9.16 29.33
N ALA A 557 8.10 9.59 28.14
CA ALA A 557 8.62 10.92 27.90
C ALA A 557 8.06 11.50 26.59
N ALA A 558 8.19 12.80 26.42
CA ALA A 558 7.87 13.51 25.19
C ALA A 558 9.04 14.44 24.85
N VAL A 559 9.50 14.37 23.61
CA VAL A 559 10.65 15.16 23.14
C VAL A 559 10.14 16.43 22.49
N THR A 560 10.57 17.61 22.95
CA THR A 560 10.03 18.91 22.49
C THR A 560 10.81 19.57 21.34
N THR A 561 11.95 19.01 20.93
CA THR A 561 12.81 19.61 19.88
C THR A 561 13.41 18.55 18.96
N ASN A 562 13.24 18.72 17.64
CA ASN A 562 13.94 17.93 16.62
C ASN A 562 15.41 18.40 16.51
N ALA A 563 16.35 17.75 17.19
CA ALA A 563 17.79 18.03 17.04
C ALA A 563 18.48 16.92 16.18
N PRO A 564 19.14 17.23 15.05
CA PRO A 564 20.01 16.28 14.29
C PRO A 564 21.45 16.23 14.88
N THR A 565 22.36 15.24 14.73
CA THR A 565 22.60 14.06 13.84
C THR A 565 23.73 13.16 14.43
N GLY A 566 23.89 11.89 13.98
CA GLY A 566 24.94 10.94 14.41
C GLY A 566 26.40 11.30 14.02
N PRO A 567 27.43 10.47 14.35
CA PRO A 567 28.83 10.81 14.13
C PRO A 567 29.10 11.17 12.67
N GLN A 568 29.59 12.39 12.44
CA GLN A 568 30.03 12.86 11.13
C GLN A 568 31.55 13.00 11.16
N TRP A 569 32.19 12.89 10.00
CA TRP A 569 33.58 13.30 9.84
C TRP A 569 33.71 14.78 10.21
N GLN A 570 34.67 15.10 11.06
CA GLN A 570 34.94 16.45 11.54
C GLN A 570 36.33 16.90 11.12
N TYR A 571 36.40 18.06 10.48
CA TYR A 571 37.66 18.67 10.09
C TYR A 571 38.24 19.47 11.24
N VAL A 572 39.50 19.20 11.56
CA VAL A 572 40.28 19.91 12.55
C VAL A 572 41.41 20.65 11.85
N THR A 573 41.64 21.89 12.25
CA THR A 573 42.85 22.62 11.91
C THR A 573 43.38 23.38 13.13
N LEU A 574 44.70 23.40 13.30
CA LEU A 574 45.35 24.24 14.30
C LEU A 574 46.73 24.70 13.82
N THR A 575 47.06 25.94 14.13
CA THR A 575 48.38 26.53 13.87
C THR A 575 49.17 26.63 15.15
N GLY A 576 50.44 26.27 15.11
CA GLY A 576 51.33 26.32 16.26
C GLY A 576 52.80 26.30 15.88
N ILE A 577 53.65 26.52 16.88
CA ILE A 577 55.09 26.55 16.70
C ILE A 577 55.65 25.11 16.81
N ALA A 578 56.52 24.72 15.88
CA ALA A 578 57.19 23.42 15.91
C ALA A 578 58.48 23.46 16.73
N THR A 579 58.60 22.56 17.72
CA THR A 579 59.82 22.37 18.52
C THR A 579 60.55 21.07 18.22
N LYS A 580 59.85 20.06 17.68
CA LYS A 580 60.37 18.73 17.33
C LYS A 580 59.59 18.17 16.14
N SER A 581 60.18 17.23 15.39
CA SER A 581 59.56 16.62 14.19
C SER A 581 58.72 15.38 14.46
N ALA A 582 58.77 14.77 15.64
CA ALA A 582 57.97 13.58 15.91
C ALA A 582 56.51 13.96 16.17
N LEU A 583 55.58 13.50 15.33
CA LEU A 583 54.13 13.64 15.50
C LEU A 583 53.56 12.37 16.12
N LEU A 584 52.72 12.51 17.14
CA LEU A 584 52.08 11.43 17.88
C LEU A 584 50.57 11.52 17.70
N ILE A 585 49.94 10.38 17.42
CA ILE A 585 48.49 10.15 17.37
C ILE A 585 48.16 9.14 18.48
N GLY A 586 47.29 9.51 19.41
CA GLY A 586 46.86 8.61 20.46
C GLY A 586 45.57 9.08 21.11
N MET A 587 45.14 8.39 22.16
CA MET A 587 43.94 8.70 22.92
C MET A 587 44.29 9.00 24.37
N THR A 588 43.47 9.78 25.06
CA THR A 588 43.72 10.09 26.49
C THR A 588 43.13 9.05 27.44
N THR A 589 42.31 8.12 26.93
CA THR A 589 41.82 6.90 27.60
C THR A 589 41.86 5.73 26.62
N ALA A 590 41.49 4.52 27.07
CA ALA A 590 41.17 3.44 26.15
C ALA A 590 39.95 3.82 25.27
N GLY A 591 39.91 3.31 24.03
CA GLY A 591 38.83 3.57 23.07
C GLY A 591 39.29 3.46 21.62
N ASP A 592 38.45 3.90 20.69
CA ASP A 592 38.79 3.96 19.27
C ASP A 592 38.27 5.23 18.57
N VAL A 593 38.83 5.53 17.39
CA VAL A 593 38.45 6.68 16.54
C VAL A 593 38.99 6.45 15.12
N TYR A 594 38.29 6.95 14.10
CA TYR A 594 38.82 6.98 12.73
C TYR A 594 39.43 8.34 12.41
N ILE A 595 40.54 8.36 11.68
CA ILE A 595 41.27 9.57 11.28
C ILE A 595 41.62 9.46 9.80
N ASP A 596 41.48 10.54 9.07
CA ASP A 596 41.77 10.60 7.64
C ASP A 596 42.39 11.96 7.26
N ASP A 597 43.04 12.02 6.10
CA ASP A 597 43.55 13.24 5.47
C ASP A 597 44.45 14.11 6.39
N LEU A 598 45.35 13.47 7.15
CA LEU A 598 46.25 14.12 8.11
C LEU A 598 47.43 14.85 7.43
N LYS A 599 47.48 16.17 7.59
CA LYS A 599 48.49 17.04 6.98
C LYS A 599 49.16 17.96 8.00
N LEU A 600 50.48 18.11 7.88
CA LEU A 600 51.27 19.11 8.60
C LEU A 600 52.02 19.96 7.56
N VAL A 601 51.70 21.25 7.47
CA VAL A 601 52.26 22.17 6.47
C VAL A 601 52.89 23.39 7.11
N ALA A 602 53.85 24.02 6.42
CA ALA A 602 54.51 25.23 6.91
C ALA A 602 53.60 26.47 6.79
N GLY A 603 53.66 27.38 7.78
CA GLY A 603 52.87 28.61 7.81
C GLY A 603 51.51 28.45 8.49
N THR A 604 50.62 29.42 8.27
CA THR A 604 49.35 29.59 9.00
C THR A 604 48.12 29.09 8.22
N VAL A 605 48.29 28.60 7.00
CA VAL A 605 47.18 28.18 6.13
C VAL A 605 47.20 26.66 6.04
N PRO A 606 46.13 25.94 6.47
CA PRO A 606 46.08 24.49 6.35
C PRO A 606 46.17 24.06 4.89
N GLU A 607 46.83 22.93 4.65
CA GLU A 607 46.99 22.30 3.33
C GLU A 607 47.74 23.12 2.28
N ALA A 608 48.22 24.32 2.62
CA ALA A 608 49.02 25.16 1.75
C ALA A 608 50.49 24.70 1.74
N GLY A 609 50.86 23.91 0.72
CA GLY A 609 52.22 23.44 0.51
C GLY A 609 52.38 21.92 0.73
N PRO A 610 53.62 21.41 0.69
CA PRO A 610 53.87 19.98 0.84
C PRO A 610 53.51 19.50 2.25
N ASN A 611 52.89 18.33 2.35
CA ASN A 611 52.67 17.65 3.62
C ASN A 611 54.02 17.11 4.15
N TYR A 612 54.37 17.48 5.38
CA TYR A 612 55.61 17.03 6.03
C TYR A 612 55.49 15.62 6.61
N LEU A 613 54.28 15.04 6.61
CA LEU A 613 54.00 13.66 7.03
C LEU A 613 53.98 12.72 5.81
N GLN A 614 54.48 11.50 6.00
CA GLN A 614 54.33 10.43 5.03
C GLN A 614 53.07 9.61 5.33
N ASN A 615 52.34 9.19 4.29
CA ASN A 615 51.12 8.37 4.43
C ASN A 615 50.10 8.99 5.42
N GLY A 616 49.83 10.28 5.27
CA GLY A 616 48.87 11.02 6.09
C GLY A 616 47.42 10.88 5.62
N ASP A 617 47.23 10.51 4.36
CA ASP A 617 45.96 10.09 3.75
C ASP A 617 45.61 8.62 4.08
N PHE A 618 46.54 7.87 4.67
CA PHE A 618 46.34 6.48 5.10
C PHE A 618 45.97 5.49 3.98
N GLU A 619 46.34 5.82 2.74
CA GLU A 619 46.12 4.99 1.54
C GLU A 619 47.15 3.85 1.39
N SER A 620 48.16 3.80 2.27
CA SER A 620 49.18 2.75 2.31
C SER A 620 49.24 2.06 3.68
N PRO A 621 49.77 0.82 3.78
CA PRO A 621 49.96 0.15 5.07
C PRO A 621 50.73 1.00 6.08
N LEU A 622 50.34 0.92 7.36
CA LEU A 622 51.04 1.64 8.43
C LEU A 622 52.51 1.21 8.56
N SER A 623 52.80 -0.07 8.33
CA SER A 623 54.15 -0.63 8.44
C SER A 623 55.11 0.07 7.47
N GLY A 624 56.20 0.62 8.01
CA GLY A 624 57.26 1.29 7.24
C GLY A 624 57.18 2.82 7.25
N THR A 625 55.99 3.40 7.45
CA THR A 625 55.79 4.87 7.53
C THR A 625 55.45 5.32 8.96
N TRP A 626 54.56 4.59 9.62
CA TRP A 626 54.15 4.84 10.99
C TRP A 626 54.68 3.76 11.94
N ASN A 627 55.15 4.18 13.11
CA ASN A 627 55.49 3.29 14.21
C ASN A 627 54.26 3.12 15.10
N VAL A 628 53.79 1.89 15.28
CA VAL A 628 52.63 1.56 16.11
C VAL A 628 53.13 0.96 17.42
N SER A 629 52.87 1.65 18.53
CA SER A 629 53.30 1.19 19.86
C SER A 629 52.39 0.09 20.41
N THR A 630 52.85 -0.62 21.44
CA THR A 630 52.09 -1.72 22.09
C THR A 630 50.70 -1.29 22.56
N ASN A 631 50.55 -0.07 23.09
CA ASN A 631 49.27 0.47 23.56
C ASN A 631 48.18 0.56 22.47
N VAL A 632 48.60 0.73 21.22
CA VAL A 632 47.77 0.98 20.04
C VAL A 632 47.94 -0.13 18.99
N ALA A 633 48.44 -1.30 19.39
CA ALA A 633 48.83 -2.40 18.51
C ALA A 633 47.68 -2.96 17.66
N ASN A 634 46.43 -2.75 18.09
CA ASN A 634 45.24 -3.17 17.35
C ASN A 634 44.81 -2.18 16.27
N SER A 635 45.43 -1.00 16.20
CA SER A 635 45.10 0.01 15.20
C SER A 635 45.46 -0.47 13.80
N ALA A 636 44.60 -0.18 12.82
CA ALA A 636 44.74 -0.69 11.47
C ALA A 636 44.22 0.31 10.43
N ILE A 637 44.54 0.06 9.16
CA ILE A 637 43.93 0.75 8.04
C ILE A 637 42.51 0.19 7.84
N SER A 638 41.53 1.08 7.73
CA SER A 638 40.12 0.78 7.47
C SER A 638 39.75 1.14 6.04
N THR A 639 39.29 0.18 5.24
CA THR A 639 38.78 0.43 3.89
C THR A 639 37.26 0.63 3.85
N THR A 640 36.57 0.31 4.95
CA THR A 640 35.12 0.42 5.08
C THR A 640 34.68 1.81 5.55
N VAL A 641 35.39 2.37 6.52
CA VAL A 641 35.11 3.69 7.11
C VAL A 641 36.24 4.62 6.69
N LYS A 642 35.92 5.65 5.90
CA LYS A 642 36.87 6.62 5.35
C LYS A 642 36.17 7.95 5.03
N HIS A 643 36.92 9.05 5.07
CA HIS A 643 36.45 10.38 4.71
C HIS A 643 36.63 10.61 3.21
N SER A 644 37.83 10.33 2.71
CA SER A 644 38.17 10.43 1.30
C SER A 644 39.04 9.21 0.90
N GLY A 645 39.47 9.14 -0.36
CA GLY A 645 40.31 8.03 -0.83
C GLY A 645 39.67 6.64 -0.71
N ASN A 646 40.51 5.61 -0.53
CA ASN A 646 40.14 4.21 -0.37
C ASN A 646 40.27 3.72 1.07
N ALA A 647 40.88 4.48 1.97
CA ALA A 647 41.20 4.04 3.31
C ALA A 647 41.27 5.19 4.32
N SER A 648 41.18 4.84 5.62
CA SER A 648 41.50 5.74 6.73
C SER A 648 42.22 4.98 7.84
N LEU A 649 42.74 5.68 8.85
CA LEU A 649 43.31 5.07 10.04
C LEU A 649 42.24 4.83 11.10
N HIS A 650 42.03 3.56 11.48
CA HIS A 650 41.29 3.19 12.69
C HIS A 650 42.25 3.07 13.87
N VAL A 651 42.24 4.08 14.75
CA VAL A 651 43.03 4.09 15.97
C VAL A 651 42.28 3.31 17.04
N ILE A 652 42.93 2.32 17.65
CA ILE A 652 42.39 1.55 18.78
C ILE A 652 43.43 1.57 19.89
N ALA A 653 43.10 2.24 21.00
CA ALA A 653 43.97 2.35 22.18
C ALA A 653 43.44 1.49 23.33
N THR A 654 44.34 0.73 23.96
CA THR A 654 44.01 -0.13 25.13
C THR A 654 44.15 0.61 26.46
N SER A 655 44.83 1.76 26.49
CA SER A 655 44.93 2.67 27.63
C SER A 655 45.23 4.11 27.17
N GLY A 656 45.03 5.08 28.07
CA GLY A 656 45.36 6.48 27.79
C GLY A 656 46.86 6.77 27.93
N GLY A 657 47.42 7.59 27.05
CA GLY A 657 48.84 7.95 27.17
C GLY A 657 49.45 8.67 25.97
N PRO A 658 50.00 9.90 26.14
CA PRO A 658 50.47 10.72 25.01
C PRO A 658 51.98 10.60 24.75
N THR A 659 52.58 9.45 25.00
CA THR A 659 54.03 9.23 24.85
C THR A 659 54.35 8.39 23.61
N ILE A 660 55.61 8.43 23.17
CA ILE A 660 56.06 7.69 21.98
C ILE A 660 55.90 6.17 22.14
N THR A 661 55.83 5.66 23.37
CA THR A 661 55.60 4.25 23.70
C THR A 661 54.11 3.90 23.81
N GLN A 662 53.22 4.88 23.62
CA GLN A 662 51.78 4.74 23.81
C GLN A 662 50.95 5.22 22.60
N ALA A 663 51.61 5.71 21.54
CA ALA A 663 50.99 6.36 20.38
C ALA A 663 51.38 5.68 19.06
N ILE A 664 50.63 5.99 18.01
CA ILE A 664 51.06 5.85 16.62
C ILE A 664 51.87 7.09 16.28
N TRP A 665 53.08 6.93 15.76
CA TRP A 665 53.96 8.08 15.55
C TRP A 665 54.90 7.94 14.36
N GLN A 666 55.31 9.08 13.80
CA GLN A 666 56.39 9.15 12.82
C GLN A 666 57.23 10.40 13.07
N ASN A 667 58.48 10.39 12.58
CA ASN A 667 59.22 11.63 12.40
C ASN A 667 58.76 12.24 11.07
N SER A 668 58.18 13.43 11.13
CA SER A 668 57.94 14.22 9.93
C SER A 668 59.28 14.56 9.25
N ALA A 669 59.23 15.06 8.02
CA ALA A 669 60.36 15.79 7.46
C ALA A 669 60.83 16.89 8.44
N THR A 670 62.14 17.19 8.43
CA THR A 670 62.78 18.09 9.41
C THR A 670 62.06 19.44 9.48
N LEU A 671 61.44 19.73 10.62
CA LEU A 671 60.77 21.01 10.88
C LEU A 671 61.80 22.05 11.31
N VAL A 672 61.62 23.30 10.88
CA VAL A 672 62.43 24.43 11.36
C VAL A 672 61.99 24.74 12.79
N THR A 673 62.93 24.63 13.74
CA THR A 673 62.66 24.91 15.14
C THR A 673 62.19 26.35 15.32
N ASN A 674 61.14 26.54 16.12
CA ASN A 674 60.48 27.82 16.37
C ASN A 674 59.75 28.46 15.16
N ALA A 675 59.62 27.74 14.05
CA ALA A 675 58.78 28.18 12.93
C ALA A 675 57.31 27.76 13.11
N THR A 676 56.43 28.48 12.42
CA THR A 676 54.98 28.24 12.44
C THR A 676 54.58 27.15 11.45
N TYR A 677 53.74 26.22 11.90
CA TYR A 677 53.15 25.16 11.10
C TYR A 677 51.65 25.05 11.37
N THR A 678 50.91 24.47 10.44
CA THR A 678 49.48 24.18 10.58
C THR A 678 49.24 22.69 10.38
N LEU A 679 48.60 22.07 11.38
CA LEU A 679 48.11 20.70 11.33
C LEU A 679 46.64 20.72 10.88
N SER A 680 46.25 19.84 9.98
CA SER A 680 44.86 19.60 9.61
C SER A 680 44.56 18.11 9.42
N TYR A 681 43.33 17.69 9.69
CA TYR A 681 42.88 16.30 9.50
C TYR A 681 41.36 16.18 9.65
N TRP A 682 40.81 15.08 9.15
CA TRP A 682 39.44 14.66 9.46
C TRP A 682 39.45 13.55 10.51
N TYR A 683 38.45 13.54 11.38
CA TYR A 683 38.24 12.41 12.29
C TYR A 683 36.76 12.08 12.43
N LEU A 684 36.44 10.81 12.69
CA LEU A 684 35.09 10.34 12.97
C LEU A 684 35.07 9.70 14.37
N PRO A 685 34.35 10.27 15.35
CA PRO A 685 34.19 9.65 16.66
C PRO A 685 33.58 8.25 16.55
N SER A 686 34.13 7.27 17.29
CA SER A 686 33.47 5.98 17.52
C SER A 686 32.59 6.04 18.77
N THR A 687 31.79 5.00 19.01
CA THR A 687 31.00 4.85 20.24
C THR A 687 31.85 4.51 21.47
N ASN A 688 33.11 4.08 21.32
CA ASN A 688 33.96 3.62 22.42
C ASN A 688 35.11 4.58 22.76
N GLY A 689 35.25 5.70 22.05
CA GLY A 689 36.30 6.69 22.28
C GLY A 689 35.82 7.93 23.04
N SER A 690 36.60 8.43 23.99
CA SER A 690 36.31 9.70 24.70
C SER A 690 37.07 10.90 24.16
N SER A 691 38.23 10.69 23.53
CA SER A 691 39.10 11.79 23.13
C SER A 691 40.29 11.35 22.26
N LEU A 692 40.54 12.12 21.20
CA LEU A 692 41.69 12.00 20.31
C LEU A 692 42.72 13.08 20.63
N LEU A 693 43.99 12.69 20.69
CA LEU A 693 45.12 13.57 20.86
C LEU A 693 46.12 13.41 19.71
N ILE A 694 46.36 14.50 18.97
CA ILE A 694 47.41 14.59 17.96
C ILE A 694 48.33 15.76 18.30
N ARG A 695 49.64 15.51 18.47
CA ARG A 695 50.60 16.56 18.86
C ARG A 695 52.01 16.31 18.35
N LEU A 696 52.83 17.35 18.30
CA LEU A 696 54.28 17.19 18.20
C LEU A 696 54.87 16.84 19.57
N SER A 697 55.90 15.98 19.58
CA SER A 697 56.59 15.56 20.79
C SER A 697 57.12 16.78 21.57
N GLY A 698 56.88 16.80 22.89
CA GLY A 698 57.24 17.93 23.76
C GLY A 698 56.23 19.08 23.80
N SER A 699 55.15 19.05 23.02
CA SER A 699 54.07 20.06 23.08
C SER A 699 53.11 19.78 24.24
N SER A 700 52.64 20.78 24.97
CA SER A 700 51.65 20.62 26.05
C SER A 700 50.43 21.51 25.80
N PRO A 701 49.28 21.26 26.47
CA PRO A 701 48.14 22.17 26.38
C PRO A 701 48.55 23.61 26.64
N ASN A 702 48.01 24.54 25.87
CA ASN A 702 48.27 25.99 25.97
C ASN A 702 49.73 26.44 25.77
N SER A 703 50.63 25.59 25.23
CA SER A 703 52.04 25.97 25.02
C SER A 703 52.29 26.80 23.76
N GLY A 704 51.27 27.07 22.93
CA GLY A 704 51.42 27.68 21.61
C GLY A 704 52.08 26.76 20.56
N HIS A 705 52.32 25.49 20.90
CA HIS A 705 52.86 24.48 20.00
C HIS A 705 51.75 23.62 19.39
N ILE A 706 52.10 22.77 18.43
CA ILE A 706 51.15 21.84 17.80
C ILE A 706 50.65 20.80 18.82
N TYR A 707 49.44 21.05 19.34
CA TYR A 707 48.74 20.21 20.32
C TYR A 707 47.23 20.24 20.04
N SER A 708 46.70 19.16 19.45
CA SER A 708 45.27 18.95 19.20
C SER A 708 44.69 17.99 20.21
N LEU A 709 43.75 18.42 21.05
CA LEU A 709 42.97 17.53 21.90
C LEU A 709 41.50 17.70 21.53
N GLN A 710 40.90 16.65 20.97
CA GLN A 710 39.49 16.60 20.62
C GLN A 710 38.79 15.69 21.61
N ASN A 711 37.88 16.23 22.42
CA ASN A 711 37.08 15.44 23.35
C ASN A 711 35.76 15.08 22.65
N PHE A 712 35.43 13.79 22.62
CA PHE A 712 34.16 13.29 22.09
C PHE A 712 33.27 12.90 23.27
N GLN A 713 32.05 13.41 23.33
CA GLN A 713 31.03 12.90 24.26
C GLN A 713 30.38 11.65 23.64
N PRO A 714 29.97 10.62 24.42
CA PRO A 714 29.07 9.58 23.90
C PRO A 714 27.87 10.28 23.24
N GLN A 715 27.61 9.98 21.96
CA GLN A 715 26.64 10.77 21.21
C GLN A 715 25.20 10.35 21.56
N PRO A 716 24.31 11.33 21.82
CA PRO A 716 22.90 11.12 22.13
C PRO A 716 22.09 10.69 20.90
N SER A 717 20.97 10.01 21.15
CA SER A 717 19.91 9.76 20.17
C SER A 717 19.47 11.07 19.51
N THR A 718 19.20 11.05 18.21
CA THR A 718 18.43 12.14 17.59
C THR A 718 17.07 12.17 18.28
N SER A 719 16.81 13.25 19.01
CA SER A 719 15.56 13.43 19.71
C SER A 719 14.51 13.88 18.69
N SER A 720 13.65 12.96 18.26
CA SER A 720 12.51 13.26 17.40
C SER A 720 11.28 13.42 18.27
N MET A 721 10.43 14.39 17.94
CA MET A 721 9.14 14.59 18.59
C MET A 721 8.26 13.34 18.52
N PHE A 722 8.45 12.50 17.51
CA PHE A 722 7.76 11.23 17.28
C PHE A 722 8.63 10.27 16.45
N THR A 723 8.43 8.97 16.57
CA THR A 723 9.29 7.94 15.94
C THR A 723 8.51 6.75 15.37
N PRO A 724 7.34 6.93 14.72
CA PRO A 724 6.58 5.79 14.23
C PRO A 724 7.40 5.00 13.18
N GLY A 725 7.41 3.68 13.33
CA GLY A 725 8.21 2.73 12.57
C GLY A 725 9.67 2.62 13.00
N ALA A 726 10.08 3.25 14.10
CA ALA A 726 11.47 3.32 14.54
C ALA A 726 11.61 3.28 16.06
N MET A 727 12.85 3.13 16.53
CA MET A 727 13.16 3.15 17.95
C MET A 727 12.89 4.53 18.56
N ASN A 728 12.19 4.54 19.71
CA ASN A 728 11.90 5.76 20.46
C ASN A 728 13.17 6.53 20.79
N SER A 729 13.12 7.85 20.60
CA SER A 729 14.22 8.75 20.86
C SER A 729 14.61 8.86 22.33
N VAL A 730 13.68 8.53 23.22
CA VAL A 730 13.87 8.60 24.68
C VAL A 730 14.46 7.32 25.27
N ARG A 731 14.62 6.26 24.45
CA ARG A 731 15.21 5.00 24.88
C ARG A 731 16.72 5.14 25.02
N ALA A 732 17.26 4.67 26.15
CA ALA A 732 18.71 4.62 26.34
C ALA A 732 19.34 3.69 25.30
N THR A 733 20.36 4.15 24.58
CA THR A 733 21.21 3.29 23.75
C THR A 733 22.03 2.41 24.69
N GLY A 734 21.63 1.14 24.81
CA GLY A 734 22.32 0.14 25.60
C GLY A 734 23.62 -0.35 24.97
#